data_AF-A0A2W4QN85-F1
#
_entry.id   AF-A0A2W4QN85-F1
#
_cell.length_a   1.000
_cell.length_b   1.000
_cell.length_c   1.000
_cell.angle_alpha   90.00
_cell.angle_beta   90.00
_cell.angle_gamma   90.00
#
_symmetry.space_group_name_H-M   'P 1'
#
loop_
_entity.id
_entity.type
_entity.pdbx_description
1 polymer ?
#
loop_
_entity_poly.entity_id
_entity_poly.type
_entity_poly.pdbx_seq_one_letter_code
_entity_poly.pdbx_strand_id
1 'polypeptide(L)'
;MSNQLTLSRPNIKNLQRGDGPSLGAAFSVFISSSFLDNEERRKLVEDAILRAGMHPVGMERFTASANPTVEECQRQARECDVYLGIIAHRYGWIPDGYLVSITELEYDAAKEAQRPRLMFEIASSVPVYPEKDFDQGHGRGAKQDKLDAFKARYAADQMPTRFVENKLSGMVVQALHDWLKQQQGGNTATETSKPENVGLEPEIKHYREVVEIQHKEIPLAGFKTRLRVPIALEELYVPLQAMLDLRGTGDAQFADAADAEFKLGGQGATEIALIDAFHEALARKRRNLVILGDPGSGKTTHLKRLVLACLRQGPDGLGLPDDILPVFLPLRELEDLHQGIDAFIEKTLDSPHLNMPQGFGKRLLERGRLLLLFDGLDEVSDPKQRAKVARWIEGAVKARPDCISVVTCRFAGYDEASRLDADFLELHLRPMTQEQSESFIRNWYKAVETGLDPTPSGAIKAAEKAAELIERLREPDARSTRMAEMTRNPLLLANLCLVHRDRGGILPKGRHELYDECVAVLLELWRQNKSIGQGKGLSVSIPAQTGRRALQPAALWLHGVESRTRANAEELIPVLEPALKAAQWRDGDAKQFLQTLRDESGLLTGWSHGTYGFMHLGFQEYLAACELRRLALAEALDGGKRDTLATLAGHYGESWWNEVILLLLAQGNPSLFAPFMTEALKQARFAEDSAFLDLILEETAEFSAVPFVELLRQTPDTPNQEWVGAGSEPAFARDEVNRHSGRDRRNPDSMDGSDLGHPSSLDSDGPSQNDEDNTVELSTLTYQIVGRQPFAAETSRVPSRHSDAGLPLNSTVLGGRSVSTAVEGDGLDSTAIESNANPVLSANQAAALRVLQRLAPDEIKPLINSGHIAAKLVATLQPISGVLAATERRDIASITGRVVASPTSLITQNCGVELILIPGGRFMMGSPVGEGRDDEHPAHEVDIRQFYLGRYPVTNEEYARYLEANPNEKQPAYWADRRFNQARQPVVGVDWEEASRFAQWAGGRLPTEAEWEYAVRAGTTSRYFWGKSDTDADEYAWHYAHSQNTTHPVGVKRPNAIGLHDMVGNVWEWQQDRWHDNYHDAPGDGSAWEDGKGSRRVIRGGPWVFEPGYLRSATRGRDDTDSRSSLLGFRLAQDL
;
A
#
# COMPACT_ATOMS: atom_id res chain seq x y z
N MET A 1 32.34 32.54 -8.69
CA MET A 1 33.59 33.27 -8.37
C MET A 1 33.42 33.96 -7.02
N SER A 2 34.53 34.09 -6.30
CA SER A 2 34.69 34.55 -4.91
C SER A 2 33.90 35.81 -4.50
N ASN A 3 33.38 35.85 -3.26
CA ASN A 3 34.11 36.56 -2.19
C ASN A 3 33.60 36.27 -0.76
N GLN A 4 34.51 36.52 0.19
CA GLN A 4 34.34 36.29 1.63
C GLN A 4 33.43 37.34 2.29
N LEU A 5 32.73 36.96 3.35
CA LEU A 5 32.27 37.88 4.40
C LEU A 5 32.63 37.33 5.78
N THR A 6 33.23 38.19 6.58
CA THR A 6 33.78 37.94 7.91
C THR A 6 32.69 37.92 8.99
N LEU A 7 32.76 36.96 9.92
CA LEU A 7 32.04 37.02 11.20
C LEU A 7 33.00 36.76 12.38
N SER A 8 32.76 37.48 13.48
CA SER A 8 33.75 37.75 14.52
C SER A 8 33.83 36.69 15.61
N ARG A 9 35.02 36.52 16.19
CA ARG A 9 35.26 35.67 17.38
C ARG A 9 34.66 36.28 18.66
N PRO A 10 33.91 35.52 19.47
CA PRO A 10 33.67 35.86 20.88
C PRO A 10 34.95 35.68 21.72
N ASN A 11 35.07 36.47 22.79
CA ASN A 11 36.31 36.64 23.55
C ASN A 11 36.30 35.82 24.84
N ILE A 12 37.00 34.67 24.89
CA ILE A 12 37.04 33.81 26.08
C ILE A 12 38.06 34.34 27.10
N LYS A 13 37.67 35.38 27.84
CA LYS A 13 38.29 35.81 29.09
C LYS A 13 37.23 36.39 30.03
N ASN A 14 36.54 35.50 30.76
CA ASN A 14 35.95 35.75 32.09
C ASN A 14 35.18 34.50 32.55
N LEU A 15 35.81 33.69 33.41
CA LEU A 15 35.16 32.75 34.34
C LEU A 15 36.23 32.19 35.30
N GLN A 16 36.53 32.97 36.34
CA GLN A 16 37.15 32.46 37.56
C GLN A 16 36.26 32.84 38.75
N ARG A 17 36.18 31.91 39.72
CA ARG A 17 35.44 31.96 40.99
C ARG A 17 33.92 31.74 40.92
N GLY A 18 33.56 30.49 41.19
CA GLY A 18 32.31 30.06 41.79
C GLY A 18 32.57 28.69 42.43
N ASP A 19 32.54 28.61 43.75
CA ASP A 19 32.85 27.36 44.47
C ASP A 19 31.71 26.34 44.29
N GLY A 20 32.09 25.14 43.85
CA GLY A 20 31.22 23.98 43.62
C GLY A 20 32.09 22.71 43.61
N PRO A 21 31.53 21.51 43.84
CA PRO A 21 32.32 20.32 44.11
C PRO A 21 33.26 20.00 42.95
N SER A 22 34.51 19.69 43.28
CA SER A 22 35.57 19.38 42.33
C SER A 22 35.16 18.28 41.36
N LEU A 23 35.21 18.56 40.04
CA LEU A 23 35.24 17.49 39.04
C LEU A 23 36.42 16.56 39.39
N GLY A 24 36.14 15.27 39.50
CA GLY A 24 37.20 14.26 39.53
C GLY A 24 38.06 14.38 38.28
N ALA A 25 39.37 14.20 38.42
CA ALA A 25 40.30 14.32 37.30
C ALA A 25 39.92 13.31 36.20
N ALA A 26 39.51 13.80 35.03
CA ALA A 26 39.20 12.95 33.88
C ALA A 26 40.49 12.39 33.30
N PHE A 27 40.68 11.08 33.40
CA PHE A 27 41.84 10.37 32.87
C PHE A 27 41.96 10.56 31.35
N SER A 28 43.18 10.70 30.88
CA SER A 28 43.55 10.95 29.48
C SER A 28 43.97 9.66 28.76
N VAL A 29 43.40 9.41 27.59
CA VAL A 29 43.74 8.26 26.74
C VAL A 29 44.38 8.74 25.44
N PHE A 30 45.66 8.45 25.23
CA PHE A 30 46.36 8.79 23.98
C PHE A 30 46.08 7.77 22.89
N ILE A 31 45.56 8.21 21.74
CA ILE A 31 45.20 7.33 20.62
C ILE A 31 46.28 7.38 19.54
N SER A 32 46.92 6.23 19.30
CA SER A 32 47.85 6.04 18.19
C SER A 32 47.30 5.02 17.18
N SER A 33 47.46 5.30 15.88
CA SER A 33 47.10 4.37 14.81
C SER A 33 48.00 4.56 13.59
N SER A 34 48.26 3.50 12.82
CA SER A 34 49.38 3.51 11.86
C SER A 34 49.18 4.34 10.59
N PHE A 35 47.95 4.67 10.15
CA PHE A 35 47.74 5.41 8.91
C PHE A 35 46.35 6.12 8.83
N LEU A 36 46.14 6.94 7.79
CA LEU A 36 44.88 7.66 7.47
C LEU A 36 43.69 6.73 7.17
N ASP A 37 43.94 5.48 6.77
CA ASP A 37 42.91 4.45 6.52
C ASP A 37 42.25 3.92 7.82
N ASN A 38 42.66 4.45 8.97
CA ASN A 38 42.06 4.18 10.27
C ASN A 38 41.29 5.38 10.84
N GLU A 39 40.98 6.43 10.07
CA GLU A 39 40.13 7.55 10.51
C GLU A 39 38.78 7.07 11.08
N GLU A 40 38.07 6.18 10.37
CA GLU A 40 36.81 5.60 10.86
C GLU A 40 36.99 4.79 12.15
N ARG A 41 38.06 3.98 12.23
CA ARG A 41 38.37 3.17 13.41
C ARG A 41 38.81 4.03 14.60
N ARG A 42 39.55 5.12 14.36
CA ARG A 42 39.93 6.14 15.35
C ARG A 42 38.69 6.81 15.92
N LYS A 43 37.75 7.23 15.07
CA LYS A 43 36.48 7.83 15.53
C LYS A 43 35.66 6.89 16.42
N LEU A 44 35.53 5.61 16.04
CA LEU A 44 34.88 4.59 16.88
C LEU A 44 35.56 4.42 18.25
N VAL A 45 36.88 4.60 18.32
CA VAL A 45 37.67 4.55 19.55
C VAL A 45 37.56 5.84 20.37
N GLU A 46 37.53 7.02 19.74
CA GLU A 46 37.25 8.30 20.40
C GLU A 46 35.88 8.28 21.09
N ASP A 47 34.85 7.86 20.37
CA ASP A 47 33.50 7.69 20.92
C ASP A 47 33.48 6.65 22.06
N ALA A 48 34.32 5.61 22.01
CA ALA A 48 34.43 4.60 23.06
C ALA A 48 35.12 5.14 24.33
N ILE A 49 36.17 5.96 24.17
CA ILE A 49 36.85 6.64 25.28
C ILE A 49 35.90 7.63 25.97
N LEU A 50 35.13 8.38 25.18
CA LEU A 50 34.10 9.28 25.69
C LEU A 50 32.98 8.52 26.44
N ARG A 51 32.51 7.38 25.92
CA ARG A 51 31.57 6.48 26.62
C ARG A 51 32.12 5.95 27.95
N ALA A 52 33.42 5.67 28.01
CA ALA A 52 34.11 5.26 29.24
C ALA A 52 34.34 6.41 30.26
N GLY A 53 33.86 7.63 29.97
CA GLY A 53 34.01 8.80 30.84
C GLY A 53 35.44 9.37 30.88
N MET A 54 36.28 9.01 29.91
CA MET A 54 37.68 9.42 29.81
C MET A 54 37.86 10.46 28.69
N HIS A 55 38.97 11.19 28.72
CA HIS A 55 39.29 12.20 27.72
C HIS A 55 40.20 11.62 26.62
N PRO A 56 39.76 11.53 25.35
CA PRO A 56 40.64 11.15 24.24
C PRO A 56 41.63 12.27 23.90
N VAL A 57 42.90 11.92 23.79
CA VAL A 57 44.01 12.78 23.37
C VAL A 57 44.59 12.20 22.09
N GLY A 58 44.66 13.01 21.04
CA GLY A 58 45.08 12.57 19.71
C GLY A 58 45.29 13.78 18.79
N MET A 59 45.96 13.56 17.65
CA MET A 59 46.53 14.65 16.85
C MET A 59 45.52 15.65 16.24
N GLU A 60 44.22 15.35 16.22
CA GLU A 60 43.22 16.12 15.45
C GLU A 60 42.58 17.30 16.21
N ARG A 61 43.06 17.62 17.43
CA ARG A 61 42.64 18.83 18.17
C ARG A 61 43.38 20.12 17.78
N PHE A 62 44.16 20.12 16.70
CA PHE A 62 44.83 21.33 16.19
C PHE A 62 44.14 21.87 14.93
N THR A 63 43.44 23.01 15.07
CA THR A 63 42.75 23.68 13.97
C THR A 63 43.73 24.21 12.92
N ALA A 64 43.77 23.59 11.73
CA ALA A 64 44.19 24.12 10.41
C ALA A 64 45.53 24.88 10.25
N SER A 65 46.34 25.07 11.28
CA SER A 65 47.59 25.87 11.21
C SER A 65 48.68 25.43 12.20
N ALA A 66 48.62 24.21 12.75
CA ALA A 66 49.66 23.66 13.60
C ALA A 66 49.81 22.15 13.36
N ASN A 67 50.88 21.76 12.65
CA ASN A 67 51.32 20.36 12.60
C ASN A 67 52.19 20.11 13.85
N PRO A 68 51.84 19.17 14.76
CA PRO A 68 52.69 18.83 15.89
C PRO A 68 54.01 18.20 15.42
N THR A 69 55.09 18.43 16.15
CA THR A 69 56.38 17.75 15.92
C THR A 69 56.36 16.34 16.50
N VAL A 70 57.27 15.47 16.04
CA VAL A 70 57.48 14.11 16.61
C VAL A 70 57.67 14.18 18.14
N GLU A 71 58.37 15.22 18.61
CA GLU A 71 58.62 15.49 20.02
C GLU A 71 57.32 15.72 20.81
N GLU A 72 56.34 16.42 20.23
CA GLU A 72 55.05 16.69 20.86
C GLU A 72 54.18 15.41 20.94
N CYS A 73 54.17 14.58 19.89
CA CYS A 73 53.47 13.30 19.91
C CYS A 73 54.07 12.35 20.98
N GLN A 74 55.40 12.24 21.03
CA GLN A 74 56.07 11.48 22.09
C GLN A 74 55.85 12.07 23.48
N ARG A 75 55.72 13.39 23.62
CA ARG A 75 55.38 14.05 24.89
C ARG A 75 53.97 13.65 25.35
N GLN A 76 52.97 13.72 24.48
CA GLN A 76 51.60 13.31 24.81
C GLN A 76 51.51 11.82 25.16
N ALA A 77 52.22 10.95 24.43
CA ALA A 77 52.31 9.52 24.76
C ALA A 77 52.97 9.25 26.12
N ARG A 78 53.96 10.06 26.55
CA ARG A 78 54.57 9.99 27.88
C ARG A 78 53.70 10.55 29.01
N GLU A 79 52.84 11.52 28.71
CA GLU A 79 52.03 12.23 29.70
C GLU A 79 50.66 11.60 29.94
N CYS A 80 50.12 10.83 29.00
CA CYS A 80 48.80 10.21 29.10
C CYS A 80 48.65 9.21 30.26
N ASP A 81 47.41 8.98 30.70
CA ASP A 81 47.10 7.98 31.73
C ASP A 81 47.00 6.56 31.14
N VAL A 82 46.51 6.45 29.90
CA VAL A 82 46.49 5.19 29.11
C VAL A 82 46.89 5.47 27.66
N TYR A 83 47.80 4.66 27.12
CA TYR A 83 48.12 4.61 25.70
C TYR A 83 47.23 3.57 25.00
N LEU A 84 46.62 3.90 23.86
CA LEU A 84 45.81 2.99 23.06
C LEU A 84 46.33 2.95 21.62
N GLY A 85 46.79 1.78 21.18
CA GLY A 85 47.32 1.55 19.84
C GLY A 85 46.38 0.72 18.96
N ILE A 86 46.03 1.23 17.77
CA ILE A 86 45.22 0.53 16.76
C ILE A 86 46.12 0.07 15.61
N ILE A 87 46.26 -1.23 15.41
CA ILE A 87 47.15 -1.85 14.41
C ILE A 87 46.34 -2.63 13.38
N ALA A 88 46.43 -2.19 12.12
CA ALA A 88 45.80 -2.84 10.97
C ALA A 88 46.85 -3.54 10.07
N HIS A 89 46.77 -3.33 8.75
CA HIS A 89 47.60 -3.97 7.73
C HIS A 89 48.76 -3.10 7.19
N ARG A 90 48.82 -1.80 7.55
CA ARG A 90 49.88 -0.86 7.14
C ARG A 90 50.84 -0.52 8.27
N TYR A 91 52.12 -0.31 7.95
CA TYR A 91 53.16 0.07 8.93
C TYR A 91 53.13 1.57 9.26
N GLY A 92 52.78 2.39 8.27
CA GLY A 92 52.55 3.83 8.45
C GLY A 92 53.66 4.76 7.95
N TRP A 93 53.60 5.99 8.45
CA TRP A 93 54.55 7.06 8.14
C TRP A 93 55.78 7.00 9.07
N ILE A 94 56.96 7.15 8.47
CA ILE A 94 58.25 7.27 9.15
C ILE A 94 58.65 8.74 9.06
N PRO A 95 58.83 9.47 10.17
CA PRO A 95 59.25 10.86 10.14
C PRO A 95 60.67 11.05 9.55
N ASP A 96 60.91 12.17 8.89
CA ASP A 96 62.22 12.48 8.31
C ASP A 96 63.32 12.47 9.38
N GLY A 97 64.39 11.71 9.14
CA GLY A 97 65.49 11.50 10.09
C GLY A 97 65.32 10.31 11.05
N TYR A 98 64.17 9.63 11.05
CA TYR A 98 63.90 8.46 11.91
C TYR A 98 63.91 7.14 11.10
N LEU A 99 64.08 6.02 11.79
CA LEU A 99 64.17 4.68 11.19
C LEU A 99 62.88 3.84 11.30
N VAL A 100 61.94 4.26 12.14
CA VAL A 100 60.71 3.54 12.54
C VAL A 100 59.49 4.46 12.45
N SER A 101 58.28 3.89 12.41
CA SER A 101 57.06 4.68 12.22
C SER A 101 56.70 5.54 13.44
N ILE A 102 55.89 6.58 13.24
CA ILE A 102 55.43 7.46 14.32
C ILE A 102 54.70 6.67 15.44
N THR A 103 53.86 5.70 15.08
CA THR A 103 53.19 4.78 16.02
C THR A 103 54.17 3.95 16.84
N GLU A 104 55.31 3.58 16.28
CA GLU A 104 56.37 2.86 17.00
C GLU A 104 57.10 3.80 17.98
N LEU A 105 57.39 5.04 17.57
CA LEU A 105 57.98 6.09 18.42
C LEU A 105 57.08 6.51 19.58
N GLU A 106 55.76 6.53 19.36
CA GLU A 106 54.75 6.83 20.38
C GLU A 106 54.59 5.66 21.37
N TYR A 107 54.55 4.42 20.87
CA TYR A 107 54.54 3.21 21.71
C TYR A 107 55.77 3.14 22.62
N ASP A 108 56.97 3.37 22.05
CA ASP A 108 58.22 3.35 22.82
C ASP A 108 58.26 4.49 23.84
N ALA A 109 57.78 5.69 23.50
CA ALA A 109 57.67 6.80 24.44
C ALA A 109 56.70 6.50 25.61
N ALA A 110 55.54 5.89 25.33
CA ALA A 110 54.61 5.44 26.38
C ALA A 110 55.21 4.31 27.24
N LYS A 111 56.01 3.41 26.64
CA LYS A 111 56.70 2.31 27.33
C LYS A 111 57.82 2.82 28.24
N GLU A 112 58.64 3.78 27.78
CA GLU A 112 59.67 4.48 28.56
C GLU A 112 59.07 5.16 29.80
N ALA A 113 57.92 5.83 29.64
CA ALA A 113 57.18 6.46 30.74
C ALA A 113 56.31 5.48 31.57
N GLN A 114 56.46 4.17 31.35
CA GLN A 114 55.73 3.09 32.04
C GLN A 114 54.19 3.23 31.99
N ARG A 115 53.64 3.89 30.97
CA ARG A 115 52.19 4.06 30.83
C ARG A 115 51.51 2.73 30.48
N PRO A 116 50.32 2.43 31.02
CA PRO A 116 49.47 1.34 30.57
C PRO A 116 49.23 1.41 29.06
N ARG A 117 49.36 0.30 28.35
CA ARG A 117 49.22 0.23 26.88
C ARG A 117 48.11 -0.75 26.53
N LEU A 118 47.13 -0.33 25.73
CA LEU A 118 46.05 -1.18 25.23
C LEU A 118 46.20 -1.32 23.71
N MET A 119 46.70 -2.48 23.27
CA MET A 119 46.95 -2.75 21.86
C MET A 119 45.78 -3.52 21.24
N PHE A 120 45.18 -2.95 20.19
CA PHE A 120 44.10 -3.53 19.41
C PHE A 120 44.59 -3.88 18.01
N GLU A 121 44.51 -5.15 17.63
CA GLU A 121 45.01 -5.65 16.33
C GLU A 121 43.87 -6.26 15.51
N ILE A 122 43.82 -5.95 14.21
CA ILE A 122 42.81 -6.54 13.32
C ILE A 122 43.02 -8.05 13.19
N ALA A 123 41.94 -8.83 13.32
CA ALA A 123 42.00 -10.29 13.26
C ALA A 123 42.34 -10.77 11.83
N SER A 124 43.19 -11.81 11.72
CA SER A 124 43.58 -12.43 10.45
C SER A 124 42.44 -13.14 9.69
N SER A 125 41.23 -13.18 10.28
CA SER A 125 39.99 -13.66 9.65
C SER A 125 39.24 -12.59 8.87
N VAL A 126 39.67 -11.31 8.93
CA VAL A 126 39.10 -10.23 8.11
C VAL A 126 39.67 -10.36 6.68
N PRO A 127 38.83 -10.31 5.61
CA PRO A 127 39.31 -10.33 4.24
C PRO A 127 40.22 -9.14 3.94
N VAL A 128 41.36 -9.39 3.29
CA VAL A 128 42.35 -8.35 2.98
C VAL A 128 42.44 -8.15 1.47
N TYR A 129 42.30 -6.90 1.03
CA TYR A 129 42.37 -6.46 -0.37
C TYR A 129 43.78 -5.93 -0.68
N PRO A 130 44.62 -6.64 -1.46
CA PRO A 130 46.05 -6.33 -1.61
C PRO A 130 46.40 -4.95 -2.17
N GLU A 131 45.44 -4.26 -2.79
CA GLU A 131 45.56 -2.93 -3.38
C GLU A 131 45.07 -1.80 -2.47
N LYS A 132 44.20 -2.10 -1.49
CA LYS A 132 43.62 -1.11 -0.56
C LYS A 132 44.22 -1.16 0.84
N ASP A 133 44.63 -2.32 1.32
CA ASP A 133 44.92 -2.48 2.76
C ASP A 133 46.42 -2.46 3.10
N PHE A 134 47.30 -2.43 2.10
CA PHE A 134 48.76 -2.42 2.31
C PHE A 134 49.42 -1.10 1.85
N ASP A 135 50.62 -0.83 2.39
CA ASP A 135 51.50 0.24 1.92
C ASP A 135 51.83 0.09 0.42
N GLN A 136 51.59 1.15 -0.36
CA GLN A 136 51.82 1.20 -1.80
C GLN A 136 53.22 1.73 -2.16
N GLY A 137 53.82 1.22 -3.24
CA GLY A 137 55.09 1.69 -3.81
C GLY A 137 56.33 0.83 -3.54
N HIS A 138 57.49 1.31 -4.00
CA HIS A 138 58.78 0.62 -3.80
C HIS A 138 59.14 0.55 -2.30
N GLY A 139 59.41 -0.66 -1.80
CA GLY A 139 59.72 -0.90 -0.39
C GLY A 139 58.61 -1.58 0.44
N ARG A 140 57.47 -1.94 -0.18
CA ARG A 140 56.35 -2.66 0.48
C ARG A 140 56.78 -3.83 1.36
N GLY A 141 57.65 -4.72 0.84
CA GLY A 141 58.18 -5.87 1.62
C GLY A 141 58.89 -5.42 2.90
N ALA A 142 59.85 -4.50 2.79
CA ALA A 142 60.60 -3.99 3.94
C ALA A 142 59.74 -3.22 4.96
N LYS A 143 58.60 -2.63 4.54
CA LYS A 143 57.61 -2.07 5.48
C LYS A 143 56.78 -3.16 6.17
N GLN A 144 56.40 -4.21 5.45
CA GLN A 144 55.72 -5.36 6.04
C GLN A 144 56.61 -6.08 7.05
N ASP A 145 57.88 -6.32 6.72
CA ASP A 145 58.86 -6.90 7.63
C ASP A 145 59.01 -6.08 8.92
N LYS A 146 58.97 -4.74 8.82
CA LYS A 146 58.97 -3.83 9.98
C LYS A 146 57.67 -3.88 10.78
N LEU A 147 56.51 -3.96 10.12
CA LEU A 147 55.23 -4.14 10.83
C LEU A 147 55.23 -5.46 11.59
N ASP A 148 55.61 -6.56 10.95
CA ASP A 148 55.62 -7.88 11.57
C ASP A 148 56.65 -7.96 12.73
N ALA A 149 57.79 -7.28 12.60
CA ALA A 149 58.74 -7.09 13.70
C ALA A 149 58.16 -6.26 14.87
N PHE A 150 57.43 -5.17 14.58
CA PHE A 150 56.75 -4.37 15.60
C PHE A 150 55.63 -5.16 16.29
N LYS A 151 54.85 -5.94 15.54
CA LYS A 151 53.83 -6.86 16.05
C LYS A 151 54.44 -7.90 17.00
N ALA A 152 55.53 -8.54 16.59
CA ALA A 152 56.25 -9.48 17.45
C ALA A 152 56.79 -8.79 18.73
N ARG A 153 57.25 -7.53 18.62
CA ARG A 153 57.78 -6.77 19.75
C ARG A 153 56.71 -6.41 20.78
N TYR A 154 55.60 -5.80 20.38
CA TYR A 154 54.56 -5.46 21.36
C TYR A 154 53.84 -6.71 21.89
N ALA A 155 53.69 -7.78 21.11
CA ALA A 155 53.09 -9.03 21.57
C ALA A 155 53.93 -9.74 22.65
N ALA A 156 55.26 -9.55 22.63
CA ALA A 156 56.15 -10.02 23.69
C ALA A 156 56.05 -9.18 24.98
N ASP A 157 55.67 -7.90 24.87
CA ASP A 157 55.41 -7.03 26.03
C ASP A 157 54.01 -7.27 26.63
N GLN A 158 52.99 -7.46 25.79
CA GLN A 158 51.59 -7.64 26.16
C GLN A 158 50.79 -8.26 25.01
N MET A 159 49.97 -9.26 25.29
CA MET A 159 49.07 -9.84 24.29
C MET A 159 48.07 -8.80 23.73
N PRO A 160 48.01 -8.57 22.41
CA PRO A 160 47.07 -7.64 21.81
C PRO A 160 45.64 -8.21 21.81
N THR A 161 44.66 -7.31 21.95
CA THR A 161 43.25 -7.62 21.81
C THR A 161 42.90 -7.68 20.33
N ARG A 162 42.54 -8.87 19.82
CA ARG A 162 42.21 -9.05 18.39
C ARG A 162 40.75 -8.71 18.11
N PHE A 163 40.50 -7.80 17.16
CA PHE A 163 39.15 -7.33 16.84
C PHE A 163 38.72 -7.66 15.40
N VAL A 164 37.40 -7.71 15.21
CA VAL A 164 36.72 -7.59 13.92
C VAL A 164 35.94 -6.27 13.91
N GLU A 165 35.69 -5.70 12.73
CA GLU A 165 35.32 -4.27 12.60
C GLU A 165 34.13 -3.84 13.46
N ASN A 166 33.07 -4.65 13.51
CA ASN A 166 31.88 -4.36 14.30
C ASN A 166 32.02 -4.55 15.83
N LYS A 167 33.19 -4.96 16.33
CA LYS A 167 33.43 -5.20 17.78
C LYS A 167 34.42 -4.23 18.43
N LEU A 168 35.24 -3.50 17.66
CA LEU A 168 36.32 -2.65 18.18
C LEU A 168 35.84 -1.70 19.30
N SER A 169 34.73 -1.00 19.07
CA SER A 169 34.12 -0.06 20.03
C SER A 169 33.86 -0.68 21.41
N GLY A 170 33.12 -1.80 21.45
CA GLY A 170 32.77 -2.45 22.73
C GLY A 170 34.00 -3.04 23.45
N MET A 171 34.96 -3.59 22.69
CA MET A 171 36.21 -4.11 23.26
C MET A 171 37.06 -3.01 23.89
N VAL A 172 37.04 -1.79 23.34
CA VAL A 172 37.73 -0.62 23.89
C VAL A 172 37.05 -0.10 25.16
N VAL A 173 35.72 0.02 25.16
CA VAL A 173 34.96 0.41 26.37
C VAL A 173 35.27 -0.56 27.52
N GLN A 174 35.20 -1.87 27.26
CA GLN A 174 35.47 -2.90 28.26
C GLN A 174 36.90 -2.79 28.82
N ALA A 175 37.92 -2.68 27.96
CA ALA A 175 39.32 -2.61 28.39
C ALA A 175 39.62 -1.35 29.24
N LEU A 176 38.97 -0.22 28.93
CA LEU A 176 39.09 1.02 29.71
C LEU A 176 38.35 0.92 31.05
N HIS A 177 37.17 0.30 31.10
CA HIS A 177 36.45 0.02 32.34
C HIS A 177 37.23 -0.92 33.27
N ASP A 178 37.85 -1.97 32.73
CA ASP A 178 38.66 -2.91 33.52
C ASP A 178 39.94 -2.23 34.06
N TRP A 179 40.53 -1.31 33.29
CA TRP A 179 41.62 -0.46 33.76
C TRP A 179 41.19 0.50 34.87
N LEU A 180 40.05 1.19 34.71
CA LEU A 180 39.49 2.10 35.73
C LEU A 180 39.21 1.36 37.06
N LYS A 181 38.66 0.15 37.00
CA LYS A 181 38.44 -0.72 38.16
C LYS A 181 39.75 -1.07 38.88
N GLN A 182 40.86 -1.26 38.14
CA GLN A 182 42.17 -1.52 38.72
C GLN A 182 42.79 -0.28 39.38
N GLN A 183 42.64 0.91 38.78
CA GLN A 183 43.17 2.17 39.36
C GLN A 183 42.44 2.61 40.63
N GLN A 184 41.15 2.28 40.77
CA GLN A 184 40.35 2.57 41.96
C GLN A 184 40.53 1.50 43.08
N GLY A 185 41.49 0.58 42.93
CA GLY A 185 41.58 -0.64 43.71
C GLY A 185 41.74 -0.43 45.22
N GLY A 186 41.09 -1.30 46.01
CA GLY A 186 41.42 -1.46 47.42
C GLY A 186 40.28 -1.35 48.43
N ASN A 187 39.05 -1.75 48.11
CA ASN A 187 38.13 -2.16 49.17
C ASN A 187 37.25 -3.35 48.75
N THR A 188 37.53 -4.52 49.33
CA THR A 188 36.62 -5.67 49.38
C THR A 188 35.45 -5.36 50.34
N ALA A 189 34.66 -4.36 49.96
CA ALA A 189 33.47 -3.93 50.69
C ALA A 189 32.31 -4.86 50.36
N THR A 190 32.25 -5.99 51.06
CA THR A 190 31.08 -6.89 51.14
C THR A 190 30.38 -7.16 49.81
N GLU A 191 30.73 -8.30 49.21
CA GLU A 191 29.67 -9.21 48.79
C GLU A 191 28.76 -9.44 50.02
N THR A 192 27.71 -8.63 50.14
CA THR A 192 26.47 -9.13 50.73
C THR A 192 26.11 -10.33 49.88
N SER A 193 26.26 -11.51 50.46
CA SER A 193 25.95 -12.78 49.82
C SER A 193 24.53 -12.70 49.24
N LYS A 194 24.45 -12.45 47.92
CA LYS A 194 23.35 -13.02 47.14
C LYS A 194 23.36 -14.50 47.51
N PRO A 195 22.23 -15.11 47.89
CA PRO A 195 22.21 -16.54 48.04
C PRO A 195 22.67 -17.12 46.71
N GLU A 196 23.78 -17.86 46.71
CA GLU A 196 24.17 -18.64 45.55
C GLU A 196 23.04 -19.63 45.31
N ASN A 197 22.13 -19.27 44.41
CA ASN A 197 21.09 -20.14 43.92
C ASN A 197 21.76 -21.09 42.91
N VAL A 198 22.64 -21.96 43.42
CA VAL A 198 23.47 -22.91 42.65
C VAL A 198 22.62 -23.80 41.73
N GLY A 199 21.32 -23.94 42.02
CA GLY A 199 20.35 -24.63 41.16
C GLY A 199 19.66 -23.78 40.08
N LEU A 200 19.63 -22.44 40.16
CA LEU A 200 18.88 -21.58 39.24
C LEU A 200 19.69 -21.18 37.99
N GLU A 201 21.01 -21.08 38.08
CA GLU A 201 21.85 -20.67 36.94
C GLU A 201 21.74 -21.62 35.71
N PRO A 202 21.67 -22.97 35.87
CA PRO A 202 21.37 -23.86 34.76
C PRO A 202 19.98 -23.65 34.16
N GLU A 203 18.98 -23.33 34.98
CA GLU A 203 17.60 -23.05 34.54
C GLU A 203 17.55 -21.72 33.76
N ILE A 204 18.24 -20.68 34.26
CA ILE A 204 18.38 -19.39 33.55
C ILE A 204 19.11 -19.59 32.22
N LYS A 205 20.18 -20.39 32.18
CA LYS A 205 20.88 -20.68 30.93
C LYS A 205 19.95 -21.36 29.91
N HIS A 206 19.18 -22.35 30.34
CA HIS A 206 18.20 -23.02 29.48
C HIS A 206 17.12 -22.04 28.97
N TYR A 207 16.58 -21.21 29.87
CA TYR A 207 15.62 -20.15 29.52
C TYR A 207 16.19 -19.20 28.45
N ARG A 208 17.44 -18.72 28.61
CA ARG A 208 18.10 -17.85 27.62
C ARG A 208 18.19 -18.52 26.25
N GLU A 209 18.60 -19.79 26.20
CA GLU A 209 18.69 -20.57 24.95
C GLU A 209 17.32 -20.74 24.26
N VAL A 210 16.28 -21.10 25.01
CA VAL A 210 14.93 -21.33 24.44
C VAL A 210 14.27 -20.02 23.99
N VAL A 211 14.36 -18.96 24.80
CA VAL A 211 13.80 -17.63 24.46
C VAL A 211 14.53 -16.99 23.28
N GLU A 212 15.85 -17.17 23.16
CA GLU A 212 16.58 -16.76 21.96
C GLU A 212 16.06 -17.50 20.72
N ILE A 213 15.88 -18.82 20.79
CA ILE A 213 15.33 -19.63 19.70
C ILE A 213 13.90 -19.19 19.32
N GLN A 214 13.07 -18.83 20.31
CA GLN A 214 11.68 -18.40 20.10
C GLN A 214 11.56 -17.02 19.42
N HIS A 215 12.59 -16.17 19.49
CA HIS A 215 12.52 -14.78 19.01
C HIS A 215 13.55 -14.40 17.95
N LYS A 216 14.56 -15.25 17.68
CA LYS A 216 15.59 -14.99 16.65
C LYS A 216 15.07 -14.90 15.22
N GLU A 217 13.92 -15.49 14.91
CA GLU A 217 13.40 -15.63 13.54
C GLU A 217 12.00 -15.04 13.40
N ILE A 218 11.76 -14.34 12.28
CA ILE A 218 10.43 -14.03 11.78
C ILE A 218 10.10 -15.04 10.68
N PRO A 219 9.07 -15.88 10.84
CA PRO A 219 8.59 -16.72 9.76
C PRO A 219 7.83 -15.88 8.73
N LEU A 220 8.37 -15.80 7.52
CA LEU A 220 7.77 -15.10 6.39
C LEU A 220 7.09 -16.13 5.45
N ALA A 221 5.77 -16.03 5.34
CA ALA A 221 4.95 -16.89 4.47
C ALA A 221 4.57 -16.14 3.18
N GLY A 222 4.55 -16.84 2.03
CA GLY A 222 4.17 -16.28 0.73
C GLY A 222 3.05 -17.08 0.05
N PHE A 223 2.21 -16.41 -0.73
CA PHE A 223 0.91 -16.96 -1.15
C PHE A 223 1.01 -18.00 -2.26
N LYS A 224 1.59 -17.62 -3.41
CA LYS A 224 1.73 -18.51 -4.57
C LYS A 224 3.02 -19.35 -4.50
N THR A 225 4.07 -18.84 -3.85
CA THR A 225 5.41 -19.43 -3.88
C THR A 225 5.71 -20.46 -2.78
N ARG A 226 4.78 -20.74 -1.86
CA ARG A 226 5.01 -21.53 -0.62
C ARG A 226 6.25 -21.08 0.16
N LEU A 227 6.58 -19.79 0.07
CA LEU A 227 7.76 -19.22 0.70
C LEU A 227 7.72 -19.49 2.20
N ARG A 228 8.76 -20.14 2.72
CA ARG A 228 8.99 -20.42 4.14
C ARG A 228 10.46 -20.27 4.45
N VAL A 229 10.93 -19.03 4.41
CA VAL A 229 12.30 -18.68 4.80
C VAL A 229 12.27 -18.20 6.25
N PRO A 230 12.99 -18.85 7.18
CA PRO A 230 13.22 -18.28 8.49
C PRO A 230 14.18 -17.09 8.34
N ILE A 231 13.66 -15.88 8.52
CA ILE A 231 14.46 -14.65 8.43
C ILE A 231 14.95 -14.29 9.83
N ALA A 232 16.27 -14.13 10.00
CA ALA A 232 16.81 -13.64 11.26
C ALA A 232 16.31 -12.22 11.53
N LEU A 233 15.68 -12.00 12.69
CA LEU A 233 15.09 -10.72 13.09
C LEU A 233 16.12 -9.58 13.01
N GLU A 234 17.36 -9.83 13.43
CA GLU A 234 18.43 -8.84 13.45
C GLU A 234 18.97 -8.48 12.05
N GLU A 235 18.72 -9.30 11.03
CA GLU A 235 19.06 -8.97 9.64
C GLU A 235 18.01 -8.08 8.99
N LEU A 236 16.73 -8.25 9.35
CA LEU A 236 15.62 -7.46 8.82
C LEU A 236 15.38 -6.16 9.59
N TYR A 237 15.75 -6.10 10.87
CA TYR A 237 15.45 -4.98 11.75
C TYR A 237 16.16 -3.68 11.32
N VAL A 238 15.36 -2.66 11.01
CA VAL A 238 15.83 -1.28 10.83
C VAL A 238 15.60 -0.51 12.13
N PRO A 239 16.58 0.27 12.63
CA PRO A 239 16.41 1.07 13.84
C PRO A 239 15.26 2.08 13.71
N LEU A 240 14.19 1.84 14.47
CA LEU A 240 13.05 2.76 14.55
C LEU A 240 13.43 4.04 15.33
N GLN A 241 12.79 5.15 14.96
CA GLN A 241 12.91 6.43 15.66
C GLN A 241 11.65 6.73 16.45
N ALA A 242 11.83 7.44 17.57
CA ALA A 242 10.73 7.94 18.39
C ALA A 242 10.95 9.40 18.79
N MET A 243 9.86 10.11 19.03
CA MET A 243 9.87 11.40 19.72
C MET A 243 9.53 11.20 21.19
N LEU A 244 10.20 11.96 22.04
CA LEU A 244 9.98 11.98 23.49
C LEU A 244 9.00 13.10 23.85
N ASP A 245 7.89 12.76 24.53
CA ASP A 245 7.11 13.80 25.24
C ASP A 245 7.87 14.24 26.49
N LEU A 246 8.66 15.30 26.34
CA LEU A 246 9.46 15.89 27.42
C LEU A 246 8.62 16.57 28.51
N ARG A 247 7.30 16.76 28.32
CA ARG A 247 6.45 17.48 29.27
C ARG A 247 5.83 16.55 30.29
N GLY A 248 5.49 15.32 29.88
CA GLY A 248 4.84 14.32 30.75
C GLY A 248 3.45 14.71 31.29
N THR A 249 2.90 15.84 30.85
CA THR A 249 1.60 16.39 31.29
C THR A 249 1.00 17.29 30.19
N GLY A 250 0.63 16.70 29.06
CA GLY A 250 -0.22 17.37 28.07
C GLY A 250 -1.41 16.49 27.73
N ASP A 251 -2.64 17.01 27.85
CA ASP A 251 -3.90 16.31 27.53
C ASP A 251 -4.07 16.01 26.01
N ALA A 252 -2.99 16.11 25.25
CA ALA A 252 -2.94 15.84 23.82
C ALA A 252 -3.05 14.34 23.56
N GLN A 253 -4.26 13.89 23.23
CA GLN A 253 -4.42 12.61 22.54
C GLN A 253 -3.92 12.76 21.10
N PHE A 254 -3.23 11.71 20.63
CA PHE A 254 -2.71 11.61 19.26
C PHE A 254 -3.55 10.65 18.44
N ALA A 255 -3.87 11.00 17.20
CA ALA A 255 -4.70 10.19 16.31
C ALA A 255 -3.93 9.02 15.68
N ASP A 256 -2.65 9.26 15.35
CA ASP A 256 -1.69 8.40 14.64
C ASP A 256 -0.26 8.99 14.79
N ALA A 257 0.75 8.37 14.14
CA ALA A 257 2.14 8.83 14.21
C ALA A 257 2.40 10.18 13.51
N ALA A 258 1.62 10.56 12.49
CA ALA A 258 1.80 11.81 11.76
C ALA A 258 1.23 13.00 12.55
N ASP A 259 0.08 12.82 13.20
CA ASP A 259 -0.48 13.76 14.16
C ASP A 259 0.43 13.96 15.37
N ALA A 260 1.07 12.89 15.87
CA ALA A 260 2.13 12.99 16.87
C ALA A 260 3.35 13.77 16.37
N GLU A 261 3.85 13.47 15.16
CA GLU A 261 4.97 14.15 14.51
C GLU A 261 4.72 15.66 14.34
N PHE A 262 3.53 16.03 13.88
CA PHE A 262 3.13 17.44 13.72
C PHE A 262 3.01 18.17 15.07
N LYS A 263 2.27 17.61 16.04
CA LYS A 263 2.01 18.25 17.33
C LYS A 263 3.26 18.36 18.22
N LEU A 264 4.14 17.36 18.21
CA LEU A 264 5.36 17.31 19.02
C LEU A 264 6.53 18.05 18.35
N GLY A 265 6.64 17.96 17.01
CA GLY A 265 7.73 18.56 16.23
C GLY A 265 7.77 20.08 16.30
N GLY A 266 6.61 20.75 16.24
CA GLY A 266 6.52 22.22 16.41
C GLY A 266 6.76 22.72 17.84
N GLN A 267 7.11 21.83 18.77
CA GLN A 267 6.90 22.04 20.21
C GLN A 267 8.07 21.58 21.10
N GLY A 268 9.21 21.23 20.50
CA GLY A 268 10.48 21.00 21.20
C GLY A 268 10.72 19.57 21.70
N ALA A 269 10.02 18.57 21.14
CA ALA A 269 10.30 17.17 21.44
C ALA A 269 11.70 16.74 20.96
N THR A 270 12.35 15.86 21.73
CA THR A 270 13.63 15.26 21.32
C THR A 270 13.38 14.00 20.51
N GLU A 271 14.07 13.88 19.38
CA GLU A 271 14.11 12.67 18.54
C GLU A 271 15.23 11.76 19.02
N ILE A 272 14.95 10.46 19.18
CA ILE A 272 15.94 9.43 19.50
C ILE A 272 15.75 8.18 18.64
N ALA A 273 16.82 7.42 18.45
CA ALA A 273 16.72 6.02 18.06
C ALA A 273 16.16 5.21 19.24
N LEU A 274 15.22 4.31 18.96
CA LEU A 274 14.50 3.58 20.01
C LEU A 274 15.39 2.64 20.84
N ILE A 275 16.58 2.28 20.31
CA ILE A 275 17.59 1.50 21.03
C ILE A 275 18.23 2.28 22.20
N ASP A 276 18.25 3.62 22.12
CA ASP A 276 18.83 4.51 23.14
C ASP A 276 17.80 4.92 24.21
N ALA A 277 16.56 4.44 24.12
CA ALA A 277 15.46 4.87 24.99
C ALA A 277 15.72 4.63 26.48
N PHE A 278 16.45 3.57 26.85
CA PHE A 278 16.82 3.30 28.23
C PHE A 278 17.95 4.21 28.75
N HIS A 279 18.95 4.55 27.92
CA HIS A 279 19.94 5.59 28.25
C HIS A 279 19.23 6.92 28.53
N GLU A 280 18.26 7.27 27.70
CA GLU A 280 17.52 8.53 27.79
C GLU A 280 16.57 8.58 29.01
N ALA A 281 15.96 7.44 29.35
CA ALA A 281 15.18 7.25 30.58
C ALA A 281 16.06 7.38 31.83
N LEU A 282 17.22 6.71 31.86
CA LEU A 282 18.19 6.78 32.94
C LEU A 282 18.65 8.23 33.18
N ALA A 283 18.99 8.95 32.09
CA ALA A 283 19.36 10.37 32.16
C ALA A 283 18.23 11.26 32.74
N ARG A 284 16.96 10.90 32.51
CA ARG A 284 15.76 11.57 33.05
C ARG A 284 15.28 11.04 34.40
N LYS A 285 15.98 10.08 35.01
CA LYS A 285 15.56 9.37 36.23
C LYS A 285 14.20 8.68 36.09
N ARG A 286 13.80 8.34 34.87
CA ARG A 286 12.69 7.43 34.57
C ARG A 286 13.23 6.01 34.56
N ARG A 287 12.40 5.04 34.95
CA ARG A 287 12.77 3.61 34.93
C ARG A 287 12.07 2.85 33.82
N ASN A 288 10.82 3.20 33.53
CA ASN A 288 9.98 2.43 32.62
C ASN A 288 9.76 3.20 31.31
N LEU A 289 9.40 2.47 30.26
CA LEU A 289 9.12 3.03 28.93
C LEU A 289 7.70 2.67 28.51
N VAL A 290 7.03 3.58 27.79
CA VAL A 290 5.82 3.26 27.02
C VAL A 290 6.02 3.65 25.57
N ILE A 291 5.86 2.67 24.67
CA ILE A 291 6.10 2.81 23.23
C ILE A 291 4.75 2.86 22.52
N LEU A 292 4.42 4.05 22.01
CA LEU A 292 3.21 4.36 21.28
C LEU A 292 3.50 4.36 19.78
N GLY A 293 2.60 3.79 18.97
CA GLY A 293 2.79 3.75 17.52
C GLY A 293 1.60 3.13 16.79
N ASP A 294 1.57 3.27 15.47
CA ASP A 294 0.49 2.74 14.65
C ASP A 294 0.47 1.19 14.54
N PRO A 295 -0.65 0.58 14.14
CA PRO A 295 -0.69 -0.83 13.76
C PRO A 295 0.37 -1.14 12.69
N GLY A 296 1.12 -2.23 12.86
CA GLY A 296 2.23 -2.57 11.95
C GLY A 296 3.53 -1.77 12.12
N SER A 297 3.57 -0.75 12.99
CA SER A 297 4.75 0.12 13.21
C SER A 297 6.00 -0.56 13.82
N GLY A 298 5.98 -1.88 14.03
CA GLY A 298 7.13 -2.63 14.56
C GLY A 298 7.29 -2.67 16.08
N LYS A 299 6.30 -2.25 16.89
CA LYS A 299 6.35 -2.30 18.38
C LYS A 299 6.77 -3.66 18.94
N THR A 300 5.98 -4.72 18.69
CA THR A 300 6.28 -6.11 19.07
C THR A 300 7.63 -6.59 18.52
N THR A 301 7.96 -6.19 17.29
CA THR A 301 9.23 -6.50 16.64
C THR A 301 10.42 -5.90 17.39
N HIS A 302 10.28 -4.66 17.88
CA HIS A 302 11.27 -4.01 18.73
C HIS A 302 11.40 -4.67 20.10
N LEU A 303 10.29 -5.06 20.76
CA LEU A 303 10.36 -5.82 22.02
C LEU A 303 11.16 -7.12 21.84
N LYS A 304 10.91 -7.88 20.77
CA LYS A 304 11.70 -9.08 20.44
C LYS A 304 13.17 -8.76 20.18
N ARG A 305 13.48 -7.64 19.51
CA ARG A 305 14.86 -7.17 19.32
C ARG A 305 15.52 -6.77 20.65
N LEU A 306 14.79 -6.18 21.61
CA LEU A 306 15.31 -5.92 22.97
C LEU A 306 15.64 -7.21 23.70
N VAL A 307 14.81 -8.26 23.58
CA VAL A 307 15.13 -9.60 24.13
C VAL A 307 16.45 -10.11 23.54
N LEU A 308 16.58 -10.14 22.21
CA LEU A 308 17.80 -10.62 21.56
C LEU A 308 19.04 -9.78 21.90
N ALA A 309 18.91 -8.45 21.95
CA ALA A 309 19.98 -7.55 22.36
C ALA A 309 20.45 -7.86 23.79
N CYS A 310 19.52 -7.91 24.74
CA CYS A 310 19.78 -8.20 26.15
C CYS A 310 20.42 -9.59 26.35
N LEU A 311 20.05 -10.58 25.52
CA LEU A 311 20.59 -11.95 25.61
C LEU A 311 21.97 -12.10 24.94
N ARG A 312 22.19 -11.50 23.77
CA ARG A 312 23.38 -11.68 22.93
C ARG A 312 24.47 -10.63 23.12
N GLN A 313 24.08 -9.37 23.33
CA GLN A 313 24.97 -8.21 23.34
C GLN A 313 25.30 -7.75 24.76
N GLY A 314 24.46 -8.12 25.73
CA GLY A 314 24.52 -7.68 27.12
C GLY A 314 23.45 -6.61 27.41
N PRO A 315 22.93 -6.51 28.65
CA PRO A 315 21.98 -5.45 29.00
C PRO A 315 22.66 -4.08 29.16
N ASP A 316 23.94 -4.08 29.53
CA ASP A 316 24.79 -2.91 29.70
C ASP A 316 24.87 -2.04 28.43
N GLY A 317 24.97 -2.68 27.26
CA GLY A 317 24.94 -1.99 25.95
C GLY A 317 23.60 -1.31 25.62
N LEU A 318 22.53 -1.61 26.38
CA LEU A 318 21.23 -0.94 26.31
C LEU A 318 21.04 0.09 27.44
N GLY A 319 22.01 0.27 28.34
CA GLY A 319 21.84 1.11 29.54
C GLY A 319 21.03 0.43 30.65
N LEU A 320 20.92 -0.90 30.63
CA LEU A 320 20.26 -1.71 31.65
C LEU A 320 21.29 -2.38 32.58
N PRO A 321 20.91 -2.81 33.81
CA PRO A 321 21.82 -3.53 34.71
C PRO A 321 22.29 -4.89 34.16
N ASP A 322 23.58 -5.20 34.29
CA ASP A 322 24.28 -6.37 33.72
C ASP A 322 23.61 -7.73 33.98
N ASP A 323 22.90 -7.89 35.11
CA ASP A 323 22.26 -9.15 35.52
C ASP A 323 20.73 -9.18 35.29
N ILE A 324 20.16 -8.17 34.62
CA ILE A 324 18.74 -8.16 34.26
C ILE A 324 18.40 -9.27 33.26
N LEU A 325 17.21 -9.85 33.37
CA LEU A 325 16.74 -10.89 32.44
C LEU A 325 15.41 -10.48 31.77
N PRO A 326 15.28 -10.58 30.44
CA PRO A 326 14.05 -10.21 29.74
C PRO A 326 12.96 -11.27 29.89
N VAL A 327 11.72 -10.80 30.11
CA VAL A 327 10.50 -11.62 30.17
C VAL A 327 9.46 -10.97 29.25
N PHE A 328 9.03 -11.72 28.22
CA PHE A 328 8.05 -11.25 27.24
C PHE A 328 6.62 -11.58 27.71
N LEU A 329 5.76 -10.58 27.80
CA LEU A 329 4.45 -10.64 28.47
C LEU A 329 3.33 -10.12 27.53
N PRO A 330 2.74 -10.98 26.68
CA PRO A 330 1.66 -10.56 25.77
C PRO A 330 0.35 -10.32 26.54
N LEU A 331 -0.15 -9.08 26.54
CA LEU A 331 -1.28 -8.68 27.40
C LEU A 331 -2.62 -9.33 27.01
N ARG A 332 -2.81 -9.78 25.76
CA ARG A 332 -3.95 -10.65 25.39
C ARG A 332 -4.04 -11.99 26.16
N GLU A 333 -2.97 -12.45 26.80
CA GLU A 333 -2.96 -13.71 27.58
C GLU A 333 -3.34 -13.49 29.07
N LEU A 334 -3.62 -12.23 29.45
CA LEU A 334 -4.02 -11.81 30.79
C LEU A 334 -5.53 -12.07 31.02
N GLU A 335 -5.85 -13.22 31.61
CA GLU A 335 -7.24 -13.64 31.88
C GLU A 335 -7.84 -13.03 33.16
N ASP A 336 -7.04 -12.82 34.22
CA ASP A 336 -7.51 -12.42 35.54
C ASP A 336 -6.60 -11.37 36.19
N LEU A 337 -7.14 -10.18 36.44
CA LEU A 337 -6.43 -9.07 37.08
C LEU A 337 -6.26 -9.25 38.60
N HIS A 338 -7.03 -10.15 39.23
CA HIS A 338 -7.03 -10.34 40.68
C HIS A 338 -5.83 -11.15 41.19
N GLN A 339 -5.16 -11.93 40.33
CA GLN A 339 -4.06 -12.82 40.71
C GLN A 339 -2.70 -12.11 40.82
N GLY A 340 -2.62 -10.83 40.43
CA GLY A 340 -1.40 -10.03 40.47
C GLY A 340 -0.39 -10.38 39.37
N ILE A 341 0.69 -9.60 39.27
CA ILE A 341 1.70 -9.77 38.22
C ILE A 341 2.48 -11.08 38.33
N ASP A 342 2.78 -11.50 39.56
CA ASP A 342 3.60 -12.69 39.83
C ASP A 342 2.96 -13.95 39.24
N ALA A 343 1.63 -14.11 39.39
CA ALA A 343 0.88 -15.22 38.80
C ALA A 343 0.83 -15.17 37.27
N PHE A 344 0.77 -13.97 36.67
CA PHE A 344 0.83 -13.81 35.21
C PHE A 344 2.21 -14.21 34.67
N ILE A 345 3.29 -13.74 35.30
CA ILE A 345 4.67 -14.11 34.95
C ILE A 345 4.88 -15.63 35.13
N GLU A 346 4.42 -16.22 36.24
CA GLU A 346 4.51 -17.67 36.48
C GLU A 346 3.76 -18.46 35.39
N LYS A 347 2.51 -18.07 35.06
CA LYS A 347 1.72 -18.69 33.99
C LYS A 347 2.40 -18.60 32.61
N THR A 348 3.02 -17.46 32.28
CA THR A 348 3.75 -17.30 31.01
C THR A 348 5.02 -18.17 30.97
N LEU A 349 5.72 -18.32 32.10
CA LEU A 349 6.96 -19.09 32.19
C LEU A 349 6.74 -20.61 32.27
N ASP A 350 5.61 -21.05 32.81
CA ASP A 350 5.15 -22.46 32.80
C ASP A 350 4.58 -22.90 31.43
N SER A 351 4.74 -22.08 30.38
CA SER A 351 4.31 -22.38 29.02
C SER A 351 4.98 -23.65 28.46
N PRO A 352 4.23 -24.58 27.81
CA PRO A 352 4.79 -25.79 27.20
C PRO A 352 5.88 -25.54 26.15
N HIS A 353 5.97 -24.32 25.60
CA HIS A 353 6.99 -23.94 24.61
C HIS A 353 8.34 -23.61 25.24
N LEU A 354 8.34 -23.15 26.50
CA LEU A 354 9.56 -22.88 27.25
C LEU A 354 10.09 -24.14 27.95
N ASN A 355 9.21 -25.08 28.29
CA ASN A 355 9.55 -26.37 28.90
C ASN A 355 10.42 -26.22 30.18
N MET A 356 10.12 -25.20 30.99
CA MET A 356 10.86 -24.90 32.21
C MET A 356 10.50 -25.88 33.35
N PRO A 357 11.41 -26.13 34.31
CA PRO A 357 11.09 -26.91 35.50
C PRO A 357 10.02 -26.23 36.36
N GLN A 358 9.11 -27.01 36.95
CA GLN A 358 7.98 -26.50 37.72
C GLN A 358 8.39 -25.44 38.77
N GLY A 359 7.65 -24.33 38.81
CA GLY A 359 7.91 -23.21 39.73
C GLY A 359 9.18 -22.40 39.40
N PHE A 360 9.75 -22.56 38.20
CA PHE A 360 10.85 -21.70 37.72
C PHE A 360 10.44 -20.23 37.74
N GLY A 361 9.20 -19.91 37.32
CA GLY A 361 8.68 -18.54 37.34
C GLY A 361 8.76 -17.90 38.73
N LYS A 362 8.33 -18.61 39.77
CA LYS A 362 8.47 -18.16 41.16
C LYS A 362 9.92 -17.97 41.59
N ARG A 363 10.84 -18.90 41.28
CA ARG A 363 12.28 -18.75 41.60
C ARG A 363 12.90 -17.55 40.87
N LEU A 364 12.47 -17.27 39.65
CA LEU A 364 12.93 -16.12 38.87
C LEU A 364 12.38 -14.79 39.42
N LEU A 365 11.13 -14.77 39.89
CA LEU A 365 10.51 -13.65 40.60
C LEU A 365 11.16 -13.39 41.97
N GLU A 366 11.68 -14.42 42.65
CA GLU A 366 12.44 -14.29 43.90
C GLU A 366 13.87 -13.79 43.66
N ARG A 367 14.48 -14.09 42.50
CA ARG A 367 15.77 -13.52 42.06
C ARG A 367 15.68 -12.01 41.80
N GLY A 368 14.53 -11.55 41.28
CA GLY A 368 14.34 -10.17 40.87
C GLY A 368 15.18 -9.75 39.67
N ARG A 369 15.28 -8.44 39.45
CA ARG A 369 15.96 -7.80 38.31
C ARG A 369 15.50 -8.38 36.97
N LEU A 370 14.23 -8.12 36.65
CA LEU A 370 13.62 -8.54 35.39
C LEU A 370 13.31 -7.33 34.50
N LEU A 371 13.49 -7.51 33.19
CA LEU A 371 13.01 -6.59 32.17
C LEU A 371 11.65 -7.11 31.67
N LEU A 372 10.58 -6.46 32.12
CA LEU A 372 9.20 -6.86 31.87
C LEU A 372 8.69 -6.19 30.60
N LEU A 373 8.47 -6.98 29.54
CA LEU A 373 8.10 -6.49 28.21
C LEU A 373 6.61 -6.76 27.96
N PHE A 374 5.74 -5.84 28.39
CA PHE A 374 4.29 -5.93 28.19
C PHE A 374 3.93 -5.54 26.75
N ASP A 375 3.47 -6.51 25.96
CA ASP A 375 3.08 -6.27 24.57
C ASP A 375 1.56 -6.11 24.45
N GLY A 376 1.10 -4.99 23.89
CA GLY A 376 -0.28 -4.82 23.42
C GLY A 376 -1.30 -4.35 24.47
N LEU A 377 -1.07 -3.20 25.14
CA LEU A 377 -2.09 -2.64 26.05
C LEU A 377 -3.41 -2.32 25.32
N ASP A 378 -3.35 -2.02 24.03
CA ASP A 378 -4.51 -1.84 23.14
C ASP A 378 -5.28 -3.14 22.81
N GLU A 379 -4.70 -4.34 23.03
CA GLU A 379 -5.40 -5.61 22.83
C GLU A 379 -6.58 -5.75 23.84
N VAL A 380 -6.45 -5.13 25.02
CA VAL A 380 -7.55 -4.99 25.98
C VAL A 380 -8.59 -4.04 25.40
N SER A 381 -9.63 -4.67 24.86
CA SER A 381 -10.62 -3.97 24.05
C SER A 381 -11.41 -2.94 24.87
N ASP A 382 -11.84 -3.25 26.10
CA ASP A 382 -12.68 -2.35 26.93
C ASP A 382 -11.83 -1.26 27.61
N PRO A 383 -12.09 0.04 27.39
CA PRO A 383 -11.44 1.15 28.08
C PRO A 383 -11.48 1.05 29.60
N LYS A 384 -12.57 0.56 30.20
CA LYS A 384 -12.65 0.42 31.67
C LYS A 384 -11.73 -0.69 32.16
N GLN A 385 -11.68 -1.83 31.47
CA GLN A 385 -10.74 -2.91 31.73
C GLN A 385 -9.30 -2.51 31.39
N ARG A 386 -9.06 -1.74 30.33
CA ARG A 386 -7.74 -1.25 29.90
C ARG A 386 -7.18 -0.25 30.90
N ALA A 387 -8.00 0.69 31.38
CA ALA A 387 -7.63 1.55 32.50
C ALA A 387 -7.29 0.72 33.75
N LYS A 388 -8.08 -0.31 34.10
CA LYS A 388 -7.72 -1.24 35.18
C LYS A 388 -6.39 -1.97 34.94
N VAL A 389 -6.10 -2.39 33.70
CA VAL A 389 -4.83 -3.04 33.32
C VAL A 389 -3.67 -2.05 33.45
N ALA A 390 -3.83 -0.81 33.01
CA ALA A 390 -2.83 0.25 33.19
C ALA A 390 -2.53 0.50 34.68
N ARG A 391 -3.56 0.65 35.53
CA ARG A 391 -3.39 0.78 36.99
C ARG A 391 -2.81 -0.48 37.64
N TRP A 392 -3.10 -1.67 37.09
CA TRP A 392 -2.50 -2.93 37.52
C TRP A 392 -1.01 -3.02 37.16
N ILE A 393 -0.61 -2.58 35.96
CA ILE A 393 0.80 -2.43 35.56
C ILE A 393 1.51 -1.44 36.49
N GLU A 394 0.95 -0.26 36.75
CA GLU A 394 1.52 0.72 37.69
C GLU A 394 1.70 0.14 39.09
N GLY A 395 0.68 -0.55 39.63
CA GLY A 395 0.75 -1.19 40.93
C GLY A 395 1.81 -2.30 40.99
N ALA A 396 1.89 -3.11 39.93
CA ALA A 396 2.87 -4.18 39.80
C ALA A 396 4.32 -3.67 39.74
N VAL A 397 4.57 -2.64 38.92
CA VAL A 397 5.88 -2.00 38.78
C VAL A 397 6.31 -1.30 40.07
N LYS A 398 5.37 -0.68 40.81
CA LYS A 398 5.64 -0.11 42.14
C LYS A 398 5.93 -1.18 43.19
N ALA A 399 5.33 -2.36 43.08
CA ALA A 399 5.60 -3.50 43.97
C ALA A 399 6.94 -4.21 43.67
N ARG A 400 7.48 -4.05 42.46
CA ARG A 400 8.74 -4.64 41.98
C ARG A 400 9.76 -3.56 41.58
N PRO A 401 10.29 -2.76 42.52
CA PRO A 401 11.14 -1.60 42.23
C PRO A 401 12.53 -1.95 41.66
N ASP A 402 12.91 -3.23 41.72
CA ASP A 402 14.11 -3.85 41.15
C ASP A 402 13.94 -4.27 39.68
N CYS A 403 12.70 -4.29 39.16
CA CYS A 403 12.39 -4.57 37.76
C CYS A 403 12.30 -3.28 36.93
N ILE A 404 12.51 -3.42 35.62
CA ILE A 404 12.36 -2.38 34.60
C ILE A 404 11.25 -2.83 33.64
N SER A 405 10.38 -1.93 33.21
CA SER A 405 9.24 -2.29 32.35
C SER A 405 9.18 -1.50 31.05
N VAL A 406 8.74 -2.18 29.99
CA VAL A 406 8.35 -1.58 28.71
C VAL A 406 6.91 -1.98 28.42
N VAL A 407 6.06 -1.02 28.06
CA VAL A 407 4.68 -1.27 27.62
C VAL A 407 4.53 -0.81 26.19
N THR A 408 3.95 -1.63 25.30
CA THR A 408 3.56 -1.17 23.95
C THR A 408 2.06 -0.87 23.90
N CYS A 409 1.69 0.19 23.17
CA CYS A 409 0.29 0.52 22.91
C CYS A 409 0.12 1.19 21.53
N ARG A 410 -1.10 1.15 20.98
CA ARG A 410 -1.53 2.05 19.90
C ARG A 410 -1.91 3.43 20.46
N PHE A 411 -1.73 4.50 19.68
CA PHE A 411 -2.13 5.85 20.09
C PHE A 411 -3.61 5.93 20.53
N ALA A 412 -4.52 5.36 19.74
CA ALA A 412 -5.95 5.35 20.08
C ALA A 412 -6.30 4.46 21.29
N GLY A 413 -5.44 3.49 21.64
CA GLY A 413 -5.58 2.69 22.86
C GLY A 413 -5.15 3.42 24.13
N TYR A 414 -4.39 4.51 23.99
CA TYR A 414 -3.72 5.24 25.07
C TYR A 414 -4.44 6.57 25.36
N ASP A 415 -5.64 6.44 25.94
CA ASP A 415 -6.48 7.56 26.40
C ASP A 415 -6.10 8.04 27.82
N GLU A 416 -6.66 9.16 28.26
CA GLU A 416 -6.39 9.77 29.59
C GLU A 416 -6.58 8.77 30.75
N ALA A 417 -7.58 7.89 30.68
CA ALA A 417 -7.86 6.90 31.72
C ALA A 417 -6.83 5.75 31.72
N SER A 418 -6.35 5.36 30.53
CA SER A 418 -5.38 4.28 30.31
C SER A 418 -3.93 4.76 30.31
N ARG A 419 -3.68 6.07 30.34
CA ARG A 419 -2.34 6.68 30.38
C ARG A 419 -1.61 6.27 31.65
N LEU A 420 -0.38 5.77 31.47
CA LEU A 420 0.48 5.36 32.56
C LEU A 420 1.05 6.59 33.27
N ASP A 421 1.37 6.43 34.55
CA ASP A 421 1.90 7.52 35.36
C ASP A 421 3.33 7.94 34.96
N ALA A 422 3.79 9.00 35.62
CA ALA A 422 5.06 9.64 35.33
C ALA A 422 6.30 8.73 35.49
N ASP A 423 6.25 7.55 36.12
CA ASP A 423 7.41 6.64 36.17
C ASP A 423 7.75 6.03 34.78
N PHE A 424 6.86 6.20 33.81
CA PHE A 424 7.03 5.84 32.41
C PHE A 424 7.50 7.03 31.55
N LEU A 425 8.47 6.79 30.68
CA LEU A 425 8.88 7.70 29.61
C LEU A 425 8.10 7.38 28.33
N GLU A 426 7.37 8.36 27.81
CA GLU A 426 6.52 8.19 26.63
C GLU A 426 7.30 8.39 25.32
N LEU A 427 7.23 7.39 24.45
CA LEU A 427 7.98 7.28 23.20
C LEU A 427 6.99 7.14 22.04
N HIS A 428 6.92 8.15 21.19
CA HIS A 428 6.00 8.22 20.06
C HIS A 428 6.75 7.80 18.80
N LEU A 429 6.53 6.57 18.34
CA LEU A 429 7.16 6.04 17.12
C LEU A 429 6.79 6.91 15.91
N ARG A 430 7.81 7.24 15.11
CA ARG A 430 7.61 7.95 13.84
C ARG A 430 7.34 6.97 12.71
N PRO A 431 6.67 7.40 11.63
CA PRO A 431 6.66 6.64 10.38
C PRO A 431 8.09 6.53 9.85
N MET A 432 8.43 5.44 9.15
CA MET A 432 9.78 5.29 8.61
C MET A 432 10.15 6.43 7.64
N THR A 433 11.41 6.83 7.68
CA THR A 433 12.03 7.68 6.65
C THR A 433 12.26 6.88 5.38
N GLN A 434 12.45 7.58 4.25
CA GLN A 434 12.77 6.94 2.98
C GLN A 434 14.04 6.07 3.07
N GLU A 435 15.07 6.53 3.78
CA GLU A 435 16.31 5.77 4.02
C GLU A 435 16.07 4.49 4.83
N GLN A 436 15.20 4.55 5.86
CA GLN A 436 14.81 3.38 6.64
C GLN A 436 14.03 2.37 5.78
N SER A 437 13.08 2.84 4.96
CA SER A 437 12.34 1.98 4.02
C SER A 437 13.26 1.32 2.99
N GLU A 438 14.21 2.05 2.42
CA GLU A 438 15.20 1.49 1.50
C GLU A 438 16.14 0.48 2.17
N SER A 439 16.59 0.76 3.40
CA SER A 439 17.37 -0.18 4.20
C SER A 439 16.58 -1.46 4.44
N PHE A 440 15.30 -1.35 4.80
CA PHE A 440 14.40 -2.48 4.97
C PHE A 440 14.24 -3.29 3.69
N ILE A 441 14.01 -2.66 2.53
CA ILE A 441 13.90 -3.34 1.23
C ILE A 441 15.16 -4.15 0.93
N ARG A 442 16.35 -3.54 1.05
CA ARG A 442 17.63 -4.21 0.80
C ARG A 442 17.86 -5.39 1.75
N ASN A 443 17.57 -5.20 3.03
CA ASN A 443 17.68 -6.24 4.06
C ASN A 443 16.70 -7.39 3.84
N TRP A 444 15.45 -7.08 3.47
CA TRP A 444 14.40 -8.05 3.19
C TRP A 444 14.76 -8.92 1.98
N TYR A 445 15.14 -8.32 0.84
CA TYR A 445 15.52 -9.09 -0.35
C TYR A 445 16.77 -9.91 -0.13
N LYS A 446 17.76 -9.37 0.60
CA LYS A 446 18.94 -10.12 1.02
C LYS A 446 18.52 -11.37 1.80
N ALA A 447 17.84 -11.21 2.93
CA ALA A 447 17.45 -12.36 3.77
C ALA A 447 16.57 -13.38 3.03
N VAL A 448 15.62 -12.93 2.21
CA VAL A 448 14.69 -13.81 1.48
C VAL A 448 15.39 -14.55 0.34
N GLU A 449 16.09 -13.86 -0.55
CA GLU A 449 16.68 -14.52 -1.73
C GLU A 449 17.97 -15.29 -1.36
N THR A 450 18.79 -14.86 -0.38
CA THR A 450 19.92 -15.69 0.10
C THR A 450 19.48 -16.88 0.95
N GLY A 451 18.33 -16.78 1.63
CA GLY A 451 17.71 -17.90 2.33
C GLY A 451 17.14 -18.97 1.39
N LEU A 452 16.90 -18.63 0.12
CA LEU A 452 16.49 -19.56 -0.95
C LEU A 452 17.66 -20.06 -1.79
N ASP A 453 18.60 -19.18 -2.11
CA ASP A 453 19.81 -19.45 -2.88
C ASP A 453 21.03 -18.86 -2.15
N PRO A 454 21.73 -19.65 -1.32
CA PRO A 454 22.90 -19.19 -0.58
C PRO A 454 24.15 -18.90 -1.45
N THR A 455 24.06 -19.01 -2.77
CA THR A 455 25.18 -18.73 -3.68
C THR A 455 25.31 -17.23 -3.98
N PRO A 456 26.43 -16.78 -4.59
CA PRO A 456 26.55 -15.40 -5.06
C PRO A 456 25.45 -14.98 -6.05
N SER A 457 24.80 -15.93 -6.75
CA SER A 457 23.67 -15.66 -7.65
C SER A 457 22.45 -15.13 -6.88
N GLY A 458 22.08 -15.77 -5.77
CA GLY A 458 21.00 -15.30 -4.90
C GLY A 458 21.26 -13.92 -4.31
N ALA A 459 22.52 -13.62 -3.95
CA ALA A 459 22.91 -12.30 -3.46
C ALA A 459 22.87 -11.20 -4.54
N ILE A 460 23.23 -11.50 -5.80
CA ILE A 460 23.08 -10.58 -6.94
C ILE A 460 21.59 -10.29 -7.19
N LYS A 461 20.78 -11.35 -7.31
CA LYS A 461 19.33 -11.26 -7.52
C LYS A 461 18.60 -10.51 -6.40
N ALA A 462 19.08 -10.62 -5.15
CA ALA A 462 18.61 -9.81 -4.03
C ALA A 462 18.86 -8.31 -4.25
N ALA A 463 20.07 -7.95 -4.69
CA ALA A 463 20.46 -6.56 -4.94
C ALA A 463 19.71 -5.96 -6.14
N GLU A 464 19.54 -6.73 -7.22
CA GLU A 464 18.78 -6.32 -8.41
C GLU A 464 17.33 -6.01 -8.06
N LYS A 465 16.58 -6.96 -7.47
CA LYS A 465 15.18 -6.75 -7.06
C LYS A 465 14.98 -5.62 -6.05
N ALA A 466 15.95 -5.45 -5.15
CA ALA A 466 15.92 -4.34 -4.20
C ALA A 466 16.12 -2.99 -4.91
N ALA A 467 17.02 -2.92 -5.90
CA ALA A 467 17.22 -1.71 -6.69
C ALA A 467 15.99 -1.37 -7.53
N GLU A 468 15.41 -2.36 -8.24
CA GLU A 468 14.18 -2.20 -9.05
C GLU A 468 13.02 -1.60 -8.25
N LEU A 469 12.75 -2.14 -7.06
CA LEU A 469 11.68 -1.64 -6.18
C LEU A 469 11.97 -0.22 -5.66
N ILE A 470 13.23 0.07 -5.33
CA ILE A 470 13.63 1.38 -4.79
C ILE A 470 13.61 2.45 -5.89
N GLU A 471 14.06 2.14 -7.09
CA GLU A 471 13.95 3.04 -8.24
C GLU A 471 12.49 3.32 -8.57
N ARG A 472 11.63 2.28 -8.58
CA ARG A 472 10.20 2.46 -8.81
C ARG A 472 9.52 3.35 -7.76
N LEU A 473 9.88 3.21 -6.48
CA LEU A 473 9.37 4.05 -5.39
C LEU A 473 9.93 5.48 -5.38
N ARG A 474 10.97 5.76 -6.17
CA ARG A 474 11.60 7.09 -6.32
C ARG A 474 11.16 7.83 -7.59
N GLU A 475 10.37 7.22 -8.46
CA GLU A 475 9.86 7.90 -9.65
C GLU A 475 9.04 9.15 -9.26
N PRO A 476 9.26 10.31 -9.91
CA PRO A 476 8.60 11.57 -9.55
C PRO A 476 7.17 11.68 -10.11
N ASP A 477 6.39 10.58 -10.07
CA ASP A 477 5.00 10.54 -10.50
C ASP A 477 4.02 10.34 -9.33
N ALA A 478 2.76 10.72 -9.54
CA ALA A 478 1.74 10.72 -8.50
C ALA A 478 1.49 9.31 -7.91
N ARG A 479 1.63 8.25 -8.72
CA ARG A 479 1.45 6.87 -8.26
C ARG A 479 2.55 6.45 -7.31
N SER A 480 3.81 6.65 -7.72
CA SER A 480 4.97 6.24 -6.95
C SER A 480 5.08 7.03 -5.65
N THR A 481 4.67 8.31 -5.66
CA THR A 481 4.50 9.12 -4.43
C THR A 481 3.51 8.48 -3.44
N ARG A 482 2.29 8.13 -3.87
CA ARG A 482 1.28 7.49 -2.99
C ARG A 482 1.69 6.08 -2.55
N MET A 483 2.39 5.34 -3.40
CA MET A 483 2.95 4.04 -3.04
C MET A 483 4.07 4.17 -1.98
N ALA A 484 4.92 5.20 -2.09
CA ALA A 484 5.96 5.49 -1.11
C ALA A 484 5.39 5.85 0.27
N GLU A 485 4.24 6.53 0.35
CA GLU A 485 3.56 6.80 1.63
C GLU A 485 3.22 5.52 2.39
N MET A 486 2.67 4.50 1.71
CA MET A 486 2.41 3.18 2.31
C MET A 486 3.69 2.53 2.87
N THR A 487 4.84 2.74 2.21
CA THR A 487 6.11 2.15 2.66
C THR A 487 6.65 2.71 3.97
N ARG A 488 6.07 3.81 4.50
CA ARG A 488 6.45 4.35 5.81
C ARG A 488 6.01 3.45 6.97
N ASN A 489 5.14 2.46 6.71
CA ASN A 489 4.75 1.41 7.67
C ASN A 489 5.49 0.08 7.36
N PRO A 490 6.25 -0.50 8.31
CA PRO A 490 7.01 -1.74 8.08
C PRO A 490 6.18 -2.93 7.60
N LEU A 491 4.93 -3.06 8.07
CA LEU A 491 4.05 -4.17 7.67
C LEU A 491 3.57 -4.03 6.23
N LEU A 492 3.22 -2.81 5.81
CA LEU A 492 2.83 -2.52 4.43
C LEU A 492 4.01 -2.64 3.48
N LEU A 493 5.20 -2.22 3.90
CA LEU A 493 6.41 -2.39 3.11
C LEU A 493 6.78 -3.87 2.93
N ALA A 494 6.68 -4.69 3.99
CA ALA A 494 6.89 -6.13 3.87
C ALA A 494 5.88 -6.81 2.92
N ASN A 495 4.62 -6.35 2.92
CA ASN A 495 3.58 -6.77 1.99
C ASN A 495 3.95 -6.39 0.54
N LEU A 496 4.35 -5.14 0.31
CA LEU A 496 4.80 -4.65 -1.01
C LEU A 496 6.00 -5.44 -1.55
N CYS A 497 7.02 -5.71 -0.73
CA CYS A 497 8.17 -6.53 -1.10
C CYS A 497 7.75 -7.95 -1.50
N LEU A 498 6.78 -8.54 -0.80
CA LEU A 498 6.25 -9.86 -1.13
C LEU A 498 5.49 -9.86 -2.46
N VAL A 499 4.58 -8.90 -2.68
CA VAL A 499 3.84 -8.73 -3.94
C VAL A 499 4.81 -8.55 -5.11
N HIS A 500 5.76 -7.62 -5.00
CA HIS A 500 6.80 -7.39 -6.01
C HIS A 500 7.59 -8.67 -6.32
N ARG A 501 7.96 -9.42 -5.29
CA ARG A 501 8.72 -10.66 -5.43
C ARG A 501 7.92 -11.78 -6.11
N ASP A 502 6.67 -12.01 -5.69
CA ASP A 502 5.82 -13.08 -6.22
C ASP A 502 5.35 -12.79 -7.66
N ARG A 503 5.24 -11.50 -8.07
CA ARG A 503 5.09 -11.09 -9.48
C ARG A 503 6.42 -11.09 -10.29
N GLY A 504 7.52 -11.55 -9.70
CA GLY A 504 8.79 -11.78 -10.40
C GLY A 504 9.70 -10.56 -10.58
N GLY A 505 9.53 -9.50 -9.79
CA GLY A 505 10.28 -8.24 -9.93
C GLY A 505 9.51 -7.16 -10.70
N ILE A 506 8.18 -7.24 -10.73
CA ILE A 506 7.33 -6.28 -11.45
C ILE A 506 6.12 -5.94 -10.57
N LEU A 507 5.94 -4.66 -10.24
CA LEU A 507 4.73 -4.20 -9.55
C LEU A 507 3.53 -4.13 -10.52
N PRO A 508 2.29 -4.28 -10.01
CA PRO A 508 1.09 -4.06 -10.80
C PRO A 508 1.07 -2.66 -11.44
N LYS A 509 0.59 -2.56 -12.69
CA LYS A 509 0.55 -1.28 -13.40
C LYS A 509 -0.56 -0.37 -12.88
N GLY A 510 -1.72 -0.94 -12.56
CA GLY A 510 -2.82 -0.23 -11.91
C GLY A 510 -2.67 -0.25 -10.39
N ARG A 511 -2.84 0.91 -9.73
CA ARG A 511 -2.80 0.99 -8.26
C ARG A 511 -3.90 0.15 -7.59
N HIS A 512 -5.05 -0.01 -8.26
CA HIS A 512 -6.14 -0.87 -7.81
C HIS A 512 -5.75 -2.36 -7.73
N GLU A 513 -4.92 -2.87 -8.67
CA GLU A 513 -4.39 -4.25 -8.61
C GLU A 513 -3.45 -4.43 -7.41
N LEU A 514 -2.63 -3.42 -7.12
CA LEU A 514 -1.71 -3.45 -5.97
C LEU A 514 -2.46 -3.49 -4.65
N TYR A 515 -3.49 -2.64 -4.50
CA TYR A 515 -4.35 -2.70 -3.32
C TYR A 515 -5.08 -4.05 -3.21
N ASP A 516 -5.55 -4.64 -4.32
CA ASP A 516 -6.20 -5.96 -4.30
C ASP A 516 -5.26 -7.06 -3.78
N GLU A 517 -4.03 -7.15 -4.33
CA GLU A 517 -3.05 -8.14 -3.91
C GLU A 517 -2.59 -7.91 -2.46
N CYS A 518 -2.39 -6.65 -2.05
CA CYS A 518 -2.05 -6.35 -0.66
C CYS A 518 -3.19 -6.68 0.32
N VAL A 519 -4.46 -6.50 -0.06
CA VAL A 519 -5.62 -6.90 0.73
C VAL A 519 -5.73 -8.43 0.82
N ALA A 520 -5.56 -9.14 -0.30
CA ALA A 520 -5.56 -10.60 -0.31
C ALA A 520 -4.46 -11.18 0.59
N VAL A 521 -3.24 -10.63 0.49
CA VAL A 521 -2.10 -10.95 1.35
C VAL A 521 -2.45 -10.80 2.84
N LEU A 522 -3.03 -9.66 3.25
CA LEU A 522 -3.35 -9.42 4.66
C LEU A 522 -4.44 -10.36 5.18
N LEU A 523 -5.47 -10.65 4.36
CA LEU A 523 -6.57 -11.55 4.72
C LEU A 523 -6.09 -13.01 4.91
N GLU A 524 -5.09 -13.45 4.15
CA GLU A 524 -4.80 -14.89 4.03
C GLU A 524 -3.45 -15.35 4.63
N LEU A 525 -2.43 -14.48 4.77
CA LEU A 525 -1.08 -14.91 5.20
C LEU A 525 -0.94 -15.29 6.67
N TRP A 526 -1.56 -14.53 7.58
CA TRP A 526 -1.24 -14.59 9.01
C TRP A 526 -1.61 -15.93 9.68
N ARG A 527 -2.41 -16.76 9.00
CA ARG A 527 -2.75 -18.13 9.40
C ARG A 527 -1.54 -19.03 9.65
N GLN A 528 -0.46 -18.90 8.87
CA GLN A 528 0.65 -19.86 8.94
C GLN A 528 1.51 -19.74 10.21
N ASN A 529 1.57 -18.56 10.84
CA ASN A 529 2.43 -18.31 11.98
C ASN A 529 1.82 -18.77 13.32
N LYS A 530 0.49 -18.92 13.43
CA LYS A 530 -0.16 -19.46 14.64
C LYS A 530 -0.08 -21.00 14.73
N SER A 531 -0.17 -21.71 13.60
CA SER A 531 -0.20 -23.19 13.56
C SER A 531 1.12 -23.90 13.92
N ILE A 532 2.24 -23.18 13.98
CA ILE A 532 3.53 -23.74 14.44
C ILE A 532 3.64 -23.66 15.98
N GLY A 533 2.88 -22.76 16.62
CA GLY A 533 2.88 -22.56 18.06
C GLY A 533 1.82 -23.36 18.82
N GLN A 534 0.53 -23.19 18.50
CA GLN A 534 -0.52 -23.64 19.43
C GLN A 534 -1.31 -24.88 18.97
N GLY A 535 -1.20 -25.95 19.76
CA GLY A 535 -1.92 -27.22 19.61
C GLY A 535 -3.41 -27.18 19.96
N LYS A 536 -4.12 -26.08 19.68
CA LYS A 536 -5.59 -25.98 19.76
C LYS A 536 -6.12 -25.52 18.41
N GLY A 537 -6.62 -26.47 17.63
CA GLY A 537 -7.19 -26.19 16.31
C GLY A 537 -8.54 -25.47 16.41
N LEU A 538 -8.55 -24.20 16.07
CA LEU A 538 -9.72 -23.39 15.66
C LEU A 538 -9.19 -22.27 14.73
N SER A 539 -8.80 -22.62 13.50
CA SER A 539 -8.30 -21.65 12.51
C SER A 539 -9.42 -21.25 11.55
N VAL A 540 -10.15 -20.19 11.89
CA VAL A 540 -11.13 -19.57 10.98
C VAL A 540 -10.37 -18.73 9.96
N SER A 541 -10.15 -19.30 8.77
CA SER A 541 -9.47 -18.61 7.67
C SER A 541 -10.51 -17.81 6.89
N ILE A 542 -10.39 -16.48 6.83
CA ILE A 542 -11.23 -15.66 5.94
C ILE A 542 -10.65 -15.79 4.52
N PRO A 543 -11.34 -16.42 3.54
CA PRO A 543 -10.85 -16.45 2.16
C PRO A 543 -10.83 -15.02 1.59
N ALA A 544 -9.79 -14.62 0.85
CA ALA A 544 -9.68 -13.23 0.40
C ALA A 544 -10.89 -12.73 -0.39
N GLN A 545 -11.55 -13.59 -1.19
CA GLN A 545 -12.73 -13.20 -1.95
C GLN A 545 -13.95 -12.94 -1.03
N THR A 546 -14.15 -13.78 -0.01
CA THR A 546 -15.21 -13.61 1.01
C THR A 546 -14.94 -12.38 1.87
N GLY A 547 -13.69 -12.20 2.32
CA GLY A 547 -13.26 -11.04 3.11
C GLY A 547 -13.43 -9.72 2.34
N ARG A 548 -13.00 -9.66 1.07
CA ARG A 548 -13.20 -8.50 0.19
C ARG A 548 -14.69 -8.16 0.02
N ARG A 549 -15.52 -9.16 -0.33
CA ARG A 549 -16.98 -8.95 -0.51
C ARG A 549 -17.69 -8.52 0.76
N ALA A 550 -17.27 -9.01 1.92
CA ALA A 550 -17.81 -8.59 3.21
C ALA A 550 -17.40 -7.15 3.55
N LEU A 551 -16.14 -6.77 3.31
CA LEU A 551 -15.59 -5.47 3.69
C LEU A 551 -15.93 -4.31 2.73
N GLN A 552 -16.25 -4.60 1.47
CA GLN A 552 -16.64 -3.61 0.46
C GLN A 552 -17.78 -2.67 0.94
N PRO A 553 -18.96 -3.15 1.38
CA PRO A 553 -20.01 -2.29 1.94
C PRO A 553 -19.59 -1.50 3.18
N ALA A 554 -18.80 -2.10 4.07
CA ALA A 554 -18.31 -1.43 5.28
C ALA A 554 -17.32 -0.29 4.96
N ALA A 555 -16.47 -0.47 3.95
CA ALA A 555 -15.54 0.55 3.48
C ALA A 555 -16.25 1.74 2.84
N LEU A 556 -17.22 1.49 1.95
CA LEU A 556 -18.04 2.54 1.36
C LEU A 556 -18.87 3.26 2.42
N TRP A 557 -19.49 2.52 3.35
CA TRP A 557 -20.23 3.13 4.44
C TRP A 557 -19.31 4.03 5.27
N LEU A 558 -18.15 3.54 5.74
CA LEU A 558 -17.18 4.36 6.48
C LEU A 558 -16.85 5.64 5.70
N HIS A 559 -16.43 5.50 4.44
CA HIS A 559 -16.02 6.62 3.59
C HIS A 559 -17.16 7.61 3.24
N GLY A 560 -18.44 7.20 3.36
CA GLY A 560 -19.60 8.06 3.10
C GLY A 560 -19.79 9.25 4.05
N VAL A 561 -18.92 9.43 5.05
CA VAL A 561 -18.84 10.65 5.87
C VAL A 561 -17.39 11.13 5.85
N GLU A 562 -17.18 12.42 5.59
CA GLU A 562 -15.85 13.03 5.53
C GLU A 562 -15.05 12.75 6.81
N SER A 563 -13.78 12.36 6.67
CA SER A 563 -12.88 11.98 7.76
C SER A 563 -13.32 10.76 8.60
N ARG A 564 -14.42 10.06 8.27
CA ARG A 564 -14.82 8.83 8.96
C ARG A 564 -13.96 7.65 8.50
N THR A 565 -12.86 7.45 9.24
CA THR A 565 -11.94 6.32 9.08
C THR A 565 -12.24 5.16 10.05
N ARG A 566 -13.18 5.34 10.98
CA ARG A 566 -13.43 4.48 12.14
C ARG A 566 -14.92 4.46 12.49
N ALA A 567 -15.43 3.32 12.98
CA ALA A 567 -16.78 3.19 13.55
C ALA A 567 -16.88 2.01 14.51
N ASN A 568 -17.91 1.97 15.34
CA ASN A 568 -18.10 0.93 16.34
C ASN A 568 -18.72 -0.36 15.76
N ALA A 569 -18.69 -1.44 16.55
CA ALA A 569 -19.16 -2.76 16.13
C ALA A 569 -20.65 -2.77 15.80
N GLU A 570 -21.44 -2.06 16.60
CA GLU A 570 -22.90 -1.97 16.48
C GLU A 570 -23.31 -1.14 15.25
N GLU A 571 -22.45 -0.22 14.79
CA GLU A 571 -22.60 0.50 13.52
C GLU A 571 -22.20 -0.35 12.30
N LEU A 572 -21.14 -1.17 12.41
CA LEU A 572 -20.60 -1.95 11.30
C LEU A 572 -21.32 -3.29 11.09
N ILE A 573 -21.81 -3.94 12.15
CA ILE A 573 -22.53 -5.23 12.08
C ILE A 573 -23.73 -5.17 11.11
N PRO A 574 -24.64 -4.16 11.16
CA PRO A 574 -25.74 -4.05 10.21
C PRO A 574 -25.33 -3.90 8.73
N VAL A 575 -24.12 -3.38 8.48
CA VAL A 575 -23.55 -3.24 7.12
C VAL A 575 -22.87 -4.54 6.69
N LEU A 576 -22.24 -5.25 7.62
CA LEU A 576 -21.48 -6.48 7.38
C LEU A 576 -22.36 -7.73 7.29
N GLU A 577 -23.42 -7.85 8.09
CA GLU A 577 -24.27 -9.06 8.11
C GLU A 577 -24.89 -9.41 6.75
N PRO A 578 -25.49 -8.46 5.99
CA PRO A 578 -25.97 -8.73 4.64
C PRO A 578 -24.84 -9.15 3.69
N ALA A 579 -23.67 -8.51 3.81
CA ALA A 579 -22.51 -8.76 2.98
C ALA A 579 -21.89 -10.14 3.24
N LEU A 580 -21.75 -10.54 4.50
CA LEU A 580 -21.29 -11.86 4.95
C LEU A 580 -22.25 -12.97 4.51
N LYS A 581 -23.57 -12.73 4.61
CA LYS A 581 -24.59 -13.66 4.12
C LYS A 581 -24.52 -13.83 2.60
N ALA A 582 -24.37 -12.73 1.85
CA ALA A 582 -24.19 -12.77 0.40
C ALA A 582 -22.85 -13.41 -0.02
N ALA A 583 -21.80 -13.26 0.78
CA ALA A 583 -20.50 -13.90 0.59
C ALA A 583 -20.43 -15.35 1.12
N GLN A 584 -21.57 -15.90 1.58
CA GLN A 584 -21.72 -17.26 2.12
C GLN A 584 -20.76 -17.60 3.28
N TRP A 585 -20.48 -16.63 4.15
CA TRP A 585 -19.72 -16.85 5.37
C TRP A 585 -20.42 -17.85 6.29
N ARG A 586 -19.66 -18.80 6.86
CA ARG A 586 -20.17 -19.86 7.75
C ARG A 586 -19.43 -19.97 9.08
N ASP A 587 -18.24 -19.38 9.18
CA ASP A 587 -17.33 -19.56 10.30
C ASP A 587 -17.52 -18.47 11.39
N GLY A 588 -18.77 -18.14 11.70
CA GLY A 588 -19.14 -17.23 12.78
C GLY A 588 -20.11 -16.11 12.38
N ASP A 589 -20.44 -15.25 13.35
CA ASP A 589 -21.24 -14.04 13.13
C ASP A 589 -20.38 -12.82 12.71
N ALA A 590 -21.01 -11.69 12.42
CA ALA A 590 -20.32 -10.46 12.01
C ALA A 590 -19.39 -9.89 13.09
N LYS A 591 -19.67 -10.14 14.38
CA LYS A 591 -18.84 -9.70 15.50
C LYS A 591 -17.58 -10.56 15.60
N GLN A 592 -17.71 -11.87 15.44
CA GLN A 592 -16.59 -12.81 15.35
C GLN A 592 -15.72 -12.51 14.13
N PHE A 593 -16.32 -12.26 12.96
CA PHE A 593 -15.60 -11.85 11.75
C PHE A 593 -14.77 -10.57 11.95
N LEU A 594 -15.35 -9.54 12.57
CA LEU A 594 -14.65 -8.30 12.94
C LEU A 594 -13.49 -8.54 13.92
N GLN A 595 -13.70 -9.40 14.92
CA GLN A 595 -12.65 -9.80 15.87
C GLN A 595 -11.51 -10.54 15.15
N THR A 596 -11.80 -11.53 14.30
CA THR A 596 -10.80 -12.25 13.50
C THR A 596 -10.00 -11.31 12.60
N LEU A 597 -10.64 -10.35 11.92
CA LEU A 597 -9.90 -9.38 11.10
C LEU A 597 -8.94 -8.52 11.93
N ARG A 598 -9.39 -8.05 13.09
CA ARG A 598 -8.60 -7.23 14.02
C ARG A 598 -7.43 -8.00 14.65
N ASP A 599 -7.67 -9.25 15.03
CA ASP A 599 -6.77 -10.06 15.88
C ASP A 599 -5.89 -11.02 15.06
N GLU A 600 -6.17 -11.18 13.76
CA GLU A 600 -5.42 -12.09 12.87
C GLU A 600 -4.93 -11.43 11.58
N SER A 601 -5.76 -10.69 10.82
CA SER A 601 -5.35 -10.12 9.52
C SER A 601 -4.59 -8.79 9.62
N GLY A 602 -4.90 -7.99 10.65
CA GLY A 602 -4.40 -6.62 10.79
C GLY A 602 -4.95 -5.61 9.77
N LEU A 603 -5.74 -6.04 8.77
CA LEU A 603 -6.33 -5.18 7.74
C LEU A 603 -7.34 -4.17 8.32
N LEU A 604 -8.20 -4.66 9.22
CA LEU A 604 -8.93 -3.80 10.14
C LEU A 604 -8.16 -3.68 11.45
N THR A 605 -8.14 -2.49 12.00
CA THR A 605 -7.46 -2.16 13.24
C THR A 605 -8.50 -1.76 14.28
N GLY A 606 -8.38 -2.39 15.46
CA GLY A 606 -9.08 -1.92 16.65
C GLY A 606 -8.42 -0.63 17.12
N TRP A 607 -9.21 0.44 17.21
CA TRP A 607 -8.77 1.74 17.72
C TRP A 607 -9.26 1.96 19.16
N SER A 608 -10.43 1.44 19.53
CA SER A 608 -10.97 1.42 20.91
C SER A 608 -12.04 0.31 21.07
N HIS A 609 -12.91 0.31 22.10
CA HIS A 609 -13.85 -0.83 22.32
C HIS A 609 -14.79 -1.02 21.14
N GLY A 610 -14.65 -2.15 20.46
CA GLY A 610 -15.44 -2.43 19.27
C GLY A 610 -15.28 -1.39 18.16
N THR A 611 -14.31 -0.46 18.22
CA THR A 611 -14.12 0.53 17.15
C THR A 611 -13.10 0.02 16.15
N TYR A 612 -13.56 -0.21 14.92
CA TYR A 612 -12.78 -0.72 13.80
C TYR A 612 -12.61 0.37 12.75
N GLY A 613 -11.45 0.37 12.10
CA GLY A 613 -11.15 1.16 10.91
C GLY A 613 -10.10 0.42 10.08
N PHE A 614 -9.83 0.85 8.85
CA PHE A 614 -8.77 0.23 8.07
C PHE A 614 -7.38 0.64 8.57
N MET A 615 -6.38 -0.24 8.43
CA MET A 615 -5.00 0.05 8.84
C MET A 615 -4.32 1.17 8.02
N HIS A 616 -4.86 1.46 6.84
CA HIS A 616 -4.41 2.49 5.91
C HIS A 616 -5.61 3.02 5.13
N LEU A 617 -5.69 4.34 4.90
CA LEU A 617 -6.82 4.96 4.21
C LEU A 617 -7.01 4.39 2.79
N GLY A 618 -5.91 4.17 2.06
CA GLY A 618 -5.93 3.54 0.73
C GLY A 618 -6.65 2.19 0.64
N PHE A 619 -6.73 1.39 1.72
CA PHE A 619 -7.54 0.17 1.71
C PHE A 619 -9.03 0.44 1.88
N GLN A 620 -9.40 1.46 2.66
CA GLN A 620 -10.78 1.94 2.75
C GLN A 620 -11.23 2.52 1.40
N GLU A 621 -10.38 3.35 0.79
CA GLU A 621 -10.65 3.99 -0.50
C GLU A 621 -10.78 2.95 -1.62
N TYR A 622 -9.86 1.99 -1.69
CA TYR A 622 -9.92 0.88 -2.63
C TYR A 622 -11.19 0.03 -2.48
N LEU A 623 -11.52 -0.41 -1.27
CA LEU A 623 -12.71 -1.25 -1.04
C LEU A 623 -14.02 -0.46 -1.24
N ALA A 624 -14.04 0.84 -0.94
CA ALA A 624 -15.15 1.73 -1.28
C ALA A 624 -15.33 1.87 -2.80
N ALA A 625 -14.23 2.05 -3.55
CA ALA A 625 -14.24 2.10 -5.01
C ALA A 625 -14.76 0.79 -5.64
N CYS A 626 -14.37 -0.36 -5.09
CA CYS A 626 -14.90 -1.65 -5.52
C CYS A 626 -16.41 -1.81 -5.23
N GLU A 627 -16.91 -1.34 -4.08
CA GLU A 627 -18.35 -1.37 -3.78
C GLU A 627 -19.15 -0.43 -4.69
N LEU A 628 -18.68 0.80 -4.89
CA LEU A 628 -19.30 1.75 -5.83
C LEU A 628 -19.36 1.19 -7.25
N ARG A 629 -18.27 0.55 -7.70
CA ARG A 629 -18.25 -0.18 -8.98
C ARG A 629 -19.30 -1.29 -9.00
N ARG A 630 -19.38 -2.12 -7.94
CA ARG A 630 -20.36 -3.21 -7.83
C ARG A 630 -21.80 -2.69 -7.88
N LEU A 631 -22.08 -1.57 -7.21
CA LEU A 631 -23.39 -0.92 -7.20
C LEU A 631 -23.74 -0.35 -8.59
N ALA A 632 -22.87 0.48 -9.17
CA ALA A 632 -23.08 1.08 -10.49
C ALA A 632 -23.31 0.01 -11.60
N LEU A 633 -22.59 -1.11 -11.55
CA LEU A 633 -22.79 -2.22 -12.49
C LEU A 633 -24.11 -2.99 -12.26
N ALA A 634 -24.58 -3.11 -11.03
CA ALA A 634 -25.90 -3.69 -10.74
C ALA A 634 -27.04 -2.75 -11.19
N GLU A 635 -26.87 -1.44 -11.03
CA GLU A 635 -27.85 -0.42 -11.42
C GLU A 635 -28.07 -0.37 -12.94
N ALA A 636 -27.02 -0.60 -13.72
CA ALA A 636 -27.10 -0.75 -15.18
C ALA A 636 -27.93 -1.96 -15.62
N LEU A 637 -28.00 -3.03 -14.80
CA LEU A 637 -28.81 -4.23 -15.06
C LEU A 637 -30.28 -4.06 -14.63
N ASP A 638 -30.53 -3.30 -13.55
CA ASP A 638 -31.87 -3.03 -13.00
C ASP A 638 -32.63 -1.88 -13.72
N GLY A 639 -32.06 -1.34 -14.81
CA GLY A 639 -32.68 -0.28 -15.62
C GLY A 639 -32.56 1.13 -15.01
N GLY A 640 -31.49 1.42 -14.26
CA GLY A 640 -31.13 2.79 -13.86
C GLY A 640 -31.97 3.39 -12.72
N LYS A 641 -32.56 2.57 -11.85
CA LYS A 641 -33.44 3.02 -10.74
C LYS A 641 -32.73 3.69 -9.55
N ARG A 642 -31.40 3.73 -9.56
CA ARG A 642 -30.55 4.35 -8.54
C ARG A 642 -29.43 5.09 -9.24
N ASP A 643 -28.80 6.01 -8.51
CA ASP A 643 -27.91 7.01 -9.08
C ASP A 643 -26.55 7.04 -8.36
N THR A 644 -25.89 5.88 -8.29
CA THR A 644 -24.57 5.77 -7.61
C THR A 644 -23.54 6.68 -8.28
N LEU A 645 -23.52 6.77 -9.61
CA LEU A 645 -22.52 7.56 -10.33
C LEU A 645 -22.76 9.08 -10.27
N ALA A 646 -24.00 9.59 -10.32
CA ALA A 646 -24.19 11.04 -10.11
C ALA A 646 -24.03 11.45 -8.66
N THR A 647 -24.36 10.56 -7.70
CA THR A 647 -24.04 10.78 -6.27
C THR A 647 -22.53 10.93 -6.08
N LEU A 648 -21.73 10.01 -6.64
CA LEU A 648 -20.27 10.10 -6.60
C LEU A 648 -19.75 11.33 -7.36
N ALA A 649 -20.35 11.67 -8.50
CA ALA A 649 -19.98 12.86 -9.27
C ALA A 649 -20.24 14.16 -8.48
N GLY A 650 -21.27 14.21 -7.62
CA GLY A 650 -21.50 15.34 -6.72
C GLY A 650 -20.31 15.68 -5.82
N HIS A 651 -19.44 14.70 -5.55
CA HIS A 651 -18.20 14.84 -4.78
C HIS A 651 -16.95 15.15 -5.64
N TYR A 652 -17.12 15.51 -6.92
CA TYR A 652 -16.00 15.85 -7.80
C TYR A 652 -15.18 17.03 -7.26
N GLY A 653 -13.86 16.85 -7.15
CA GLY A 653 -12.93 17.82 -6.59
C GLY A 653 -12.88 17.86 -5.05
N GLU A 654 -13.64 17.01 -4.36
CA GLU A 654 -13.50 16.85 -2.90
C GLU A 654 -12.32 15.94 -2.59
N SER A 655 -11.30 16.48 -1.91
CA SER A 655 -10.05 15.78 -1.61
C SER A 655 -10.24 14.42 -0.93
N TRP A 656 -11.30 14.27 -0.14
CA TRP A 656 -11.70 13.01 0.50
C TRP A 656 -12.10 11.92 -0.52
N TRP A 657 -12.84 12.26 -1.57
CA TRP A 657 -13.36 11.31 -2.56
C TRP A 657 -12.42 11.11 -3.77
N ASN A 658 -11.46 12.00 -3.97
CA ASN A 658 -10.60 12.01 -5.16
C ASN A 658 -9.89 10.66 -5.41
N GLU A 659 -9.33 10.01 -4.38
CA GLU A 659 -8.67 8.69 -4.56
C GLU A 659 -9.68 7.56 -4.84
N VAL A 660 -10.88 7.59 -4.25
CA VAL A 660 -11.96 6.63 -4.54
C VAL A 660 -12.38 6.70 -6.01
N ILE A 661 -12.54 7.92 -6.54
CA ILE A 661 -12.85 8.15 -7.95
C ILE A 661 -11.72 7.62 -8.85
N LEU A 662 -10.46 7.94 -8.55
CA LEU A 662 -9.31 7.44 -9.33
C LEU A 662 -9.23 5.91 -9.32
N LEU A 663 -9.37 5.27 -8.15
CA LEU A 663 -9.35 3.82 -8.02
C LEU A 663 -10.55 3.12 -8.68
N LEU A 664 -11.71 3.78 -8.77
CA LEU A 664 -12.88 3.29 -9.50
C LEU A 664 -12.68 3.37 -11.02
N LEU A 665 -12.13 4.49 -11.51
CA LEU A 665 -11.89 4.74 -12.94
C LEU A 665 -10.67 3.98 -13.49
N ALA A 666 -9.72 3.61 -12.63
CA ALA A 666 -8.59 2.74 -12.96
C ALA A 666 -8.98 1.28 -13.18
N GLN A 667 -10.22 0.86 -12.89
CA GLN A 667 -10.70 -0.51 -13.09
C GLN A 667 -11.34 -0.67 -14.49
N GLY A 668 -10.68 -1.41 -15.38
CA GLY A 668 -11.17 -1.75 -16.71
C GLY A 668 -12.24 -2.85 -16.72
N ASN A 669 -13.05 -2.89 -17.79
CA ASN A 669 -14.08 -3.90 -18.10
C ASN A 669 -15.28 -4.04 -17.12
N PRO A 670 -16.46 -3.49 -17.47
CA PRO A 670 -16.62 -2.37 -18.41
C PRO A 670 -16.01 -1.09 -17.80
N SER A 671 -15.53 -0.16 -18.61
CA SER A 671 -15.07 1.13 -18.10
C SER A 671 -16.24 1.95 -17.56
N LEU A 672 -16.08 2.49 -16.35
CA LEU A 672 -17.03 3.44 -15.77
C LEU A 672 -16.68 4.91 -16.11
N PHE A 673 -15.63 5.15 -16.90
CA PHE A 673 -15.21 6.49 -17.30
C PHE A 673 -16.30 7.27 -18.01
N ALA A 674 -16.86 6.73 -19.10
CA ALA A 674 -17.89 7.41 -19.86
C ALA A 674 -19.14 7.76 -19.00
N PRO A 675 -19.80 6.81 -18.30
CA PRO A 675 -20.98 7.13 -17.51
C PRO A 675 -20.68 8.04 -16.30
N PHE A 676 -19.52 7.91 -15.63
CA PHE A 676 -19.14 8.82 -14.56
C PHE A 676 -18.90 10.24 -15.07
N MET A 677 -18.14 10.40 -16.16
CA MET A 677 -17.82 11.70 -16.72
C MET A 677 -19.06 12.43 -17.26
N THR A 678 -20.07 11.71 -17.77
CA THR A 678 -21.36 12.30 -18.14
C THR A 678 -22.04 13.00 -16.96
N GLU A 679 -21.89 12.48 -15.73
CA GLU A 679 -22.43 13.09 -14.53
C GLU A 679 -21.49 14.15 -13.91
N ALA A 680 -20.18 13.93 -13.95
CA ALA A 680 -19.17 14.89 -13.47
C ALA A 680 -19.20 16.20 -14.28
N LEU A 681 -19.41 16.13 -15.60
CA LEU A 681 -19.51 17.30 -16.48
C LEU A 681 -20.71 18.22 -16.19
N LYS A 682 -21.70 17.74 -15.42
CA LYS A 682 -22.86 18.55 -14.96
C LYS A 682 -22.55 19.38 -13.71
N GLN A 683 -21.46 19.06 -12.99
CA GLN A 683 -21.15 19.65 -11.68
C GLN A 683 -20.46 20.99 -11.83
N ALA A 684 -20.82 21.98 -11.00
CA ALA A 684 -20.24 23.32 -11.06
C ALA A 684 -18.71 23.34 -10.84
N ARG A 685 -18.20 22.48 -9.95
CA ARG A 685 -16.77 22.35 -9.62
C ARG A 685 -15.91 21.76 -10.74
N PHE A 686 -16.50 21.16 -11.77
CA PHE A 686 -15.74 20.47 -12.82
C PHE A 686 -14.71 21.37 -13.53
N ALA A 687 -15.08 22.62 -13.80
CA ALA A 687 -14.18 23.59 -14.41
C ALA A 687 -13.22 24.28 -13.43
N GLU A 688 -13.38 24.06 -12.12
CA GLU A 688 -12.57 24.68 -11.06
C GLU A 688 -11.33 23.84 -10.72
N ASP A 689 -11.43 22.50 -10.79
CA ASP A 689 -10.34 21.56 -10.49
C ASP A 689 -9.82 20.83 -11.74
N SER A 690 -9.06 21.55 -12.58
CA SER A 690 -8.41 20.95 -13.74
C SER A 690 -7.26 20.00 -13.38
N ALA A 691 -6.67 20.13 -12.18
CA ALA A 691 -5.57 19.27 -11.74
C ALA A 691 -6.08 17.85 -11.43
N PHE A 692 -7.25 17.73 -10.82
CA PHE A 692 -7.90 16.44 -10.61
C PHE A 692 -8.39 15.80 -11.91
N LEU A 693 -8.83 16.60 -12.89
CA LEU A 693 -9.14 16.10 -14.23
C LEU A 693 -7.91 15.48 -14.91
N ASP A 694 -6.75 16.12 -14.82
CA ASP A 694 -5.52 15.61 -15.42
C ASP A 694 -5.11 14.27 -14.75
N LEU A 695 -5.22 14.15 -13.41
CA LEU A 695 -5.03 12.88 -12.70
C LEU A 695 -6.02 11.77 -13.14
N ILE A 696 -7.29 12.12 -13.40
CA ILE A 696 -8.29 11.16 -13.91
C ILE A 696 -7.90 10.65 -15.30
N LEU A 697 -7.36 11.51 -16.16
CA LEU A 697 -6.92 11.14 -17.51
C LEU A 697 -5.65 10.27 -17.47
N GLU A 698 -4.76 10.46 -16.49
CA GLU A 698 -3.58 9.63 -16.26
C GLU A 698 -3.89 8.24 -15.70
N GLU A 699 -4.90 8.13 -14.82
CA GLU A 699 -5.20 6.91 -14.06
C GLU A 699 -6.29 6.03 -14.68
N THR A 700 -7.12 6.54 -15.60
CA THR A 700 -8.24 5.77 -16.14
C THR A 700 -7.79 4.57 -16.97
N ALA A 701 -8.47 3.42 -16.81
CA ALA A 701 -8.18 2.23 -17.60
C ALA A 701 -8.50 2.39 -19.10
N GLU A 702 -9.56 3.13 -19.42
CA GLU A 702 -10.05 3.34 -20.79
C GLU A 702 -10.68 4.73 -20.88
N PHE A 703 -10.08 5.61 -21.69
CA PHE A 703 -10.60 6.94 -21.98
C PHE A 703 -11.71 6.91 -23.04
N SER A 704 -12.72 7.77 -22.89
CA SER A 704 -13.75 8.00 -23.90
C SER A 704 -14.06 9.48 -24.08
N ALA A 705 -13.92 9.98 -25.31
CA ALA A 705 -14.22 11.38 -25.63
C ALA A 705 -15.74 11.69 -25.68
N VAL A 706 -16.61 10.68 -25.65
CA VAL A 706 -18.06 10.84 -25.88
C VAL A 706 -18.73 11.85 -24.94
N PRO A 707 -18.54 11.81 -23.59
CA PRO A 707 -19.23 12.75 -22.69
C PRO A 707 -18.89 14.21 -22.95
N PHE A 708 -17.63 14.49 -23.29
CA PHE A 708 -17.14 15.83 -23.60
C PHE A 708 -17.74 16.35 -24.91
N VAL A 709 -17.88 15.49 -25.92
CA VAL A 709 -18.54 15.81 -27.20
C VAL A 709 -20.03 16.09 -26.98
N GLU A 710 -20.70 15.28 -26.16
CA GLU A 710 -22.14 15.45 -25.87
C GLU A 710 -22.44 16.74 -25.11
N LEU A 711 -21.63 17.13 -24.13
CA LEU A 711 -21.78 18.43 -23.44
C LEU A 711 -21.67 19.62 -24.42
N LEU A 712 -20.79 19.51 -25.42
CA LEU A 712 -20.61 20.56 -26.43
C LEU A 712 -21.75 20.60 -27.47
N ARG A 713 -22.53 19.51 -27.65
CA ARG A 713 -23.74 19.52 -28.49
C ARG A 713 -24.91 20.28 -27.86
N GLN A 714 -24.94 20.45 -26.54
CA GLN A 714 -26.08 21.05 -25.83
C GLN A 714 -26.22 22.57 -26.07
N THR A 715 -25.37 23.19 -26.90
CA THR A 715 -25.63 24.53 -27.43
C THR A 715 -26.84 24.53 -28.37
N PRO A 716 -27.86 25.38 -28.15
CA PRO A 716 -29.04 25.43 -29.00
C PRO A 716 -28.71 25.98 -30.40
N ASP A 717 -29.09 25.22 -31.44
CA ASP A 717 -29.13 25.69 -32.82
C ASP A 717 -30.31 26.66 -33.02
N THR A 718 -30.16 27.91 -32.58
CA THR A 718 -31.09 28.99 -32.96
C THR A 718 -30.43 30.37 -32.92
N PRO A 719 -30.38 31.11 -34.03
CA PRO A 719 -30.03 32.53 -34.01
C PRO A 719 -31.25 33.36 -33.56
N ASN A 720 -31.05 34.19 -32.53
CA ASN A 720 -31.92 35.29 -32.06
C ASN A 720 -33.40 35.27 -32.49
N GLN A 721 -34.29 34.96 -31.54
CA GLN A 721 -35.53 35.73 -31.37
C GLN A 721 -35.51 36.47 -30.02
N GLU A 722 -35.25 37.77 -30.14
CA GLU A 722 -35.78 38.85 -29.29
C GLU A 722 -35.82 38.63 -27.76
N TRP A 723 -34.68 38.80 -27.11
CA TRP A 723 -34.68 39.56 -25.86
C TRP A 723 -34.73 41.06 -26.20
N VAL A 724 -35.89 41.67 -26.01
CA VAL A 724 -36.05 43.13 -26.07
C VAL A 724 -35.22 43.77 -24.95
N GLY A 725 -34.51 44.83 -25.30
CA GLY A 725 -33.28 45.23 -24.61
C GLY A 725 -33.40 45.84 -23.21
N ALA A 726 -32.30 45.67 -22.51
CA ALA A 726 -31.79 46.42 -21.38
C ALA A 726 -32.12 47.93 -21.30
N GLY A 727 -32.31 48.41 -20.07
CA GLY A 727 -31.34 49.33 -19.48
C GLY A 727 -31.73 50.82 -19.33
N SER A 728 -31.72 51.31 -18.07
CA SER A 728 -31.05 52.56 -17.69
C SER A 728 -31.01 52.77 -16.16
N GLU A 729 -29.81 52.58 -15.61
CA GLU A 729 -29.12 53.37 -14.55
C GLU A 729 -29.79 53.81 -13.21
N PRO A 730 -28.98 54.22 -12.19
CA PRO A 730 -29.42 54.22 -10.79
C PRO A 730 -29.53 55.59 -10.09
N ALA A 731 -30.33 55.57 -9.02
CA ALA A 731 -30.18 56.30 -7.74
C ALA A 731 -30.68 57.76 -7.53
N PHE A 732 -31.11 57.96 -6.28
CA PHE A 732 -31.37 59.21 -5.51
C PHE A 732 -32.69 60.02 -5.64
N ALA A 733 -33.58 59.71 -4.68
CA ALA A 733 -34.26 60.62 -3.73
C ALA A 733 -35.17 61.78 -4.22
N ARG A 734 -36.44 61.76 -3.74
CA ARG A 734 -37.04 62.85 -2.94
C ARG A 734 -38.36 62.47 -2.27
N ASP A 735 -38.73 63.28 -1.27
CA ASP A 735 -39.84 63.13 -0.33
C ASP A 735 -41.26 63.47 -0.88
N GLU A 736 -42.23 63.34 0.03
CA GLU A 736 -43.51 64.04 0.15
C GLU A 736 -44.82 63.44 -0.44
N VAL A 737 -45.50 62.69 0.44
CA VAL A 737 -46.82 63.05 1.02
C VAL A 737 -47.90 63.64 0.09
N ASN A 738 -48.93 62.83 -0.18
CA ASN A 738 -50.35 63.25 -0.08
C ASN A 738 -51.22 61.98 0.14
N ARG A 739 -51.76 61.69 1.34
CA ARG A 739 -52.93 62.28 2.05
C ARG A 739 -54.31 61.92 1.46
N HIS A 740 -55.06 61.09 2.22
CA HIS A 740 -56.54 60.91 2.24
C HIS A 740 -57.16 60.31 0.94
N SER A 741 -58.27 59.57 0.88
CA SER A 741 -59.13 58.79 1.82
C SER A 741 -60.19 58.04 0.95
N GLY A 742 -60.86 56.93 1.31
CA GLY A 742 -61.00 56.15 2.55
C GLY A 742 -62.48 55.78 2.82
N ARG A 743 -62.80 54.67 3.53
CA ARG A 743 -64.16 54.13 3.87
C ARG A 743 -64.98 53.55 2.67
N ASP A 744 -65.91 52.59 2.80
CA ASP A 744 -66.35 51.67 3.88
C ASP A 744 -67.19 50.48 3.29
N ARG A 745 -67.37 49.39 4.06
CA ARG A 745 -68.55 48.46 4.12
C ARG A 745 -69.09 47.65 2.90
N ARG A 746 -69.13 46.31 3.10
CA ARG A 746 -70.31 45.41 3.37
C ARG A 746 -70.42 44.11 2.52
N ASN A 747 -70.79 43.03 3.22
CA ASN A 747 -71.20 41.66 2.80
C ASN A 747 -72.77 41.56 2.89
N PRO A 748 -73.51 40.43 2.69
CA PRO A 748 -73.16 39.00 2.43
C PRO A 748 -74.12 38.20 1.45
N ASP A 749 -74.10 36.85 1.54
CA ASP A 749 -75.14 35.82 1.20
C ASP A 749 -75.31 35.34 -0.28
N SER A 750 -75.64 34.06 -0.64
CA SER A 750 -75.95 32.79 0.09
C SER A 750 -75.97 31.52 -0.81
N MET A 751 -76.18 30.33 -0.18
CA MET A 751 -76.78 29.05 -0.69
C MET A 751 -75.91 27.85 -1.16
N ASP A 752 -76.58 26.68 -1.23
CA ASP A 752 -76.16 25.35 -0.71
C ASP A 752 -76.74 24.18 -1.57
N GLY A 753 -76.30 22.93 -1.39
CA GLY A 753 -76.87 21.73 -2.05
C GLY A 753 -76.12 20.40 -1.82
N SER A 754 -76.85 19.32 -1.49
CA SER A 754 -76.34 18.03 -0.96
C SER A 754 -76.77 16.77 -1.75
N ASP A 755 -76.45 15.58 -1.17
CA ASP A 755 -77.02 14.21 -1.36
C ASP A 755 -76.26 13.20 -2.26
N LEU A 756 -76.25 11.87 -2.03
CA LEU A 756 -76.32 10.97 -0.83
C LEU A 756 -76.11 9.50 -1.32
N GLY A 757 -75.59 8.55 -0.50
CA GLY A 757 -75.63 7.10 -0.87
C GLY A 757 -74.74 6.10 -0.11
N HIS A 758 -75.35 5.08 0.52
CA HIS A 758 -74.80 3.94 1.32
C HIS A 758 -75.92 2.85 1.41
N PRO A 759 -75.83 1.66 2.08
CA PRO A 759 -74.73 0.80 2.60
C PRO A 759 -74.98 -0.76 2.40
N SER A 760 -74.43 -1.62 3.30
CA SER A 760 -74.90 -2.97 3.78
C SER A 760 -74.30 -4.29 3.23
N SER A 761 -74.27 -5.45 3.94
CA SER A 761 -73.73 -5.85 5.30
C SER A 761 -74.10 -7.32 5.72
N LEU A 762 -73.38 -7.92 6.70
CA LEU A 762 -73.73 -9.11 7.57
C LEU A 762 -73.67 -10.55 6.93
N ASP A 763 -73.43 -11.69 7.61
CA ASP A 763 -72.90 -11.99 8.97
C ASP A 763 -72.44 -13.49 9.16
N SER A 764 -71.64 -13.74 10.22
CA SER A 764 -71.48 -14.94 11.10
C SER A 764 -71.43 -16.41 10.58
N ASP A 765 -70.33 -17.15 10.86
CA ASP A 765 -70.22 -18.14 11.98
C ASP A 765 -68.87 -18.93 11.99
N GLY A 766 -68.41 -19.37 13.18
CA GLY A 766 -67.20 -20.22 13.38
C GLY A 766 -67.52 -21.71 13.67
N PRO A 767 -66.53 -22.64 13.83
CA PRO A 767 -65.34 -22.46 14.69
C PRO A 767 -63.99 -23.10 14.23
N SER A 768 -62.93 -22.86 15.02
CA SER A 768 -61.64 -23.60 15.25
C SER A 768 -61.25 -24.83 14.37
N GLN A 769 -59.97 -25.07 14.02
CA GLN A 769 -58.74 -24.84 14.81
C GLN A 769 -57.45 -24.87 13.94
N ASN A 770 -56.39 -24.24 14.45
CA ASN A 770 -54.93 -24.43 14.18
C ASN A 770 -54.22 -23.85 12.92
N ASP A 771 -53.14 -23.12 13.29
CA ASP A 771 -51.80 -22.97 12.70
C ASP A 771 -51.51 -22.00 11.51
N GLU A 772 -50.56 -21.11 11.83
CA GLU A 772 -49.54 -20.46 10.99
C GLU A 772 -49.93 -19.87 9.63
N ASP A 773 -50.04 -18.53 9.54
CA ASP A 773 -48.94 -17.76 8.92
C ASP A 773 -48.98 -16.25 9.26
N ASN A 774 -47.85 -15.57 9.13
CA ASN A 774 -47.67 -14.18 9.60
C ASN A 774 -47.15 -13.29 8.45
N THR A 775 -48.01 -12.43 7.88
CA THR A 775 -47.59 -11.39 6.93
C THR A 775 -48.15 -10.02 7.32
N VAL A 776 -47.28 -9.01 7.24
CA VAL A 776 -47.51 -7.63 7.66
C VAL A 776 -47.49 -6.74 6.43
N GLU A 777 -48.44 -5.80 6.33
CA GLU A 777 -48.19 -4.54 5.62
C GLU A 777 -48.80 -3.34 6.35
N LEU A 778 -48.04 -2.24 6.33
CA LEU A 778 -48.47 -0.84 6.36
C LEU A 778 -49.38 -0.36 7.52
N SER A 779 -48.86 0.55 8.37
CA SER A 779 -49.05 2.01 8.17
C SER A 779 -48.96 2.89 9.45
N THR A 780 -48.34 4.07 9.28
CA THR A 780 -48.60 5.38 9.94
C THR A 780 -48.49 5.65 11.46
N LEU A 781 -48.32 6.97 11.72
CA LEU A 781 -48.46 7.76 12.97
C LEU A 781 -47.28 7.72 13.95
N THR A 782 -46.40 8.74 13.98
CA THR A 782 -46.58 10.10 14.54
C THR A 782 -46.48 10.14 16.07
N TYR A 783 -45.47 10.85 16.59
CA TYR A 783 -45.53 11.48 17.92
C TYR A 783 -44.93 12.89 17.90
N GLN A 784 -45.47 13.75 18.77
CA GLN A 784 -45.28 15.19 18.78
C GLN A 784 -44.51 15.67 20.02
N ILE A 785 -43.77 16.77 19.84
CA ILE A 785 -43.57 17.90 20.79
C ILE A 785 -43.00 17.56 22.19
N VAL A 786 -41.78 18.06 22.45
CA VAL A 786 -41.56 19.04 23.54
C VAL A 786 -40.64 20.14 23.02
N GLY A 787 -41.12 21.39 22.99
CA GLY A 787 -40.29 22.55 22.69
C GLY A 787 -39.73 23.19 23.96
N ARG A 788 -38.51 23.74 23.87
CA ARG A 788 -38.10 24.89 24.70
C ARG A 788 -37.52 25.98 23.79
N GLN A 789 -37.93 27.20 24.07
CA GLN A 789 -37.66 28.40 23.27
C GLN A 789 -36.49 29.21 23.91
N PRO A 790 -36.13 30.42 23.42
CA PRO A 790 -34.77 30.73 23.04
C PRO A 790 -33.99 31.50 24.10
N PHE A 791 -32.71 31.78 23.84
CA PHE A 791 -32.01 32.92 24.44
C PHE A 791 -31.51 33.88 23.35
N ALA A 792 -31.62 35.17 23.66
CA ALA A 792 -31.49 36.27 22.70
C ALA A 792 -30.06 36.80 22.58
N ALA A 793 -29.84 37.65 21.57
CA ALA A 793 -28.59 38.37 21.36
C ALA A 793 -28.50 39.66 22.20
N GLU A 794 -27.29 39.95 22.71
CA GLU A 794 -26.80 41.29 23.04
C GLU A 794 -25.34 41.35 22.54
N THR A 795 -24.94 42.15 21.54
CA THR A 795 -24.90 43.63 21.37
C THR A 795 -23.79 44.39 22.13
N SER A 796 -22.65 44.54 21.44
CA SER A 796 -21.81 45.76 21.37
C SER A 796 -20.91 46.19 22.54
N ARG A 797 -19.63 46.45 22.22
CA ARG A 797 -18.81 47.69 22.44
C ARG A 797 -17.33 47.33 22.23
N VAL A 798 -16.61 47.81 21.19
CA VAL A 798 -16.10 49.19 20.96
C VAL A 798 -15.08 49.55 22.06
N PRO A 799 -13.80 49.85 21.73
CA PRO A 799 -13.48 51.04 20.96
C PRO A 799 -12.45 50.95 19.82
N SER A 800 -12.59 51.95 18.94
CA SER A 800 -11.72 52.33 17.83
C SER A 800 -10.74 53.46 18.19
N ARG A 801 -9.72 53.64 17.33
CA ARG A 801 -9.02 54.89 16.91
C ARG A 801 -7.58 55.16 17.40
N HIS A 802 -6.71 55.35 16.39
CA HIS A 802 -5.65 56.38 16.25
C HIS A 802 -4.46 56.35 17.25
N SER A 803 -3.24 56.77 16.90
CA SER A 803 -2.68 57.37 15.66
C SER A 803 -1.16 57.13 15.55
N ASP A 804 -0.56 57.68 14.48
CA ASP A 804 0.86 57.98 14.28
C ASP A 804 1.78 56.84 13.84
N ALA A 805 2.78 57.02 12.97
CA ALA A 805 3.09 57.93 11.86
C ALA A 805 4.57 57.66 11.52
N GLY A 806 4.93 57.42 10.25
CA GLY A 806 6.30 57.00 9.88
C GLY A 806 6.57 57.03 8.37
N LEU A 807 6.87 58.23 7.87
CA LEU A 807 7.30 58.57 6.49
C LEU A 807 8.80 58.18 6.24
N PRO A 808 9.45 58.45 5.08
CA PRO A 808 9.05 58.20 3.68
C PRO A 808 10.21 57.90 2.65
N LEU A 809 9.85 57.70 1.36
CA LEU A 809 10.47 58.19 0.09
C LEU A 809 11.90 57.83 -0.42
N ASN A 810 11.93 57.54 -1.74
CA ASN A 810 12.95 57.89 -2.78
C ASN A 810 14.37 57.27 -2.71
N SER A 811 15.13 57.05 -3.79
CA SER A 811 15.02 57.01 -5.28
C SER A 811 16.46 56.68 -5.79
N THR A 812 16.78 56.29 -7.04
CA THR A 812 17.07 57.24 -8.15
C THR A 812 17.61 56.48 -9.40
N VAL A 813 16.87 56.57 -10.53
CA VAL A 813 17.26 56.99 -11.92
C VAL A 813 18.61 56.50 -12.54
N LEU A 814 18.67 55.93 -13.76
CA LEU A 814 18.76 56.51 -15.13
C LEU A 814 18.82 55.35 -16.16
N GLY A 815 18.41 55.36 -17.43
CA GLY A 815 17.77 56.28 -18.41
C GLY A 815 17.74 55.50 -19.76
N GLY A 816 17.04 55.83 -20.87
CA GLY A 816 16.23 56.97 -21.29
C GLY A 816 16.57 57.37 -22.75
N ARG A 817 15.66 57.14 -23.73
CA ARG A 817 15.52 57.94 -24.98
C ARG A 817 14.35 57.54 -25.89
N SER A 818 13.82 58.54 -26.60
CA SER A 818 12.67 58.54 -27.53
C SER A 818 12.97 57.83 -28.87
N VAL A 819 12.04 57.66 -29.83
CA VAL A 819 11.44 58.69 -30.71
C VAL A 819 10.14 58.18 -31.36
N SER A 820 9.20 59.09 -31.68
CA SER A 820 7.97 58.86 -32.45
C SER A 820 8.13 59.12 -33.95
N THR A 821 7.38 58.43 -34.80
CA THR A 821 6.91 58.96 -36.11
C THR A 821 5.57 58.35 -36.48
N ALA A 822 4.62 59.20 -36.85
CA ALA A 822 3.36 58.83 -37.53
C ALA A 822 3.44 59.25 -39.00
N VAL A 823 2.73 58.55 -39.89
CA VAL A 823 2.25 59.05 -41.19
C VAL A 823 0.90 58.39 -41.51
N GLU A 824 -0.03 59.23 -41.95
CA GLU A 824 -1.19 59.08 -42.85
C GLU A 824 -1.48 57.68 -43.46
N GLY A 825 -2.73 57.27 -43.73
CA GLY A 825 -4.00 58.01 -43.74
C GLY A 825 -4.62 58.04 -45.14
N ASP A 826 -5.63 57.19 -45.38
CA ASP A 826 -6.64 57.39 -46.42
C ASP A 826 -7.84 56.49 -46.13
N GLY A 827 -9.06 56.95 -46.44
CA GLY A 827 -10.30 56.25 -46.11
C GLY A 827 -11.09 55.80 -47.33
N LEU A 828 -11.99 54.83 -47.14
CA LEU A 828 -13.17 54.64 -47.97
C LEU A 828 -14.21 53.83 -47.18
N ASP A 829 -15.47 54.25 -47.28
CA ASP A 829 -16.63 53.69 -46.58
C ASP A 829 -17.41 52.78 -47.54
N SER A 830 -17.65 51.52 -47.16
CA SER A 830 -18.78 50.71 -47.66
C SER A 830 -18.92 49.38 -46.92
N THR A 831 -19.83 49.34 -45.95
CA THR A 831 -20.79 48.25 -45.69
C THR A 831 -20.52 46.85 -46.29
N ALA A 832 -20.05 45.92 -45.45
CA ALA A 832 -20.39 44.49 -45.56
C ALA A 832 -20.48 43.89 -44.14
N ILE A 833 -21.65 43.38 -43.78
CA ILE A 833 -21.90 42.77 -42.47
C ILE A 833 -21.55 41.28 -42.57
N GLU A 834 -20.53 40.83 -41.82
CA GLU A 834 -20.46 39.44 -41.37
C GLU A 834 -20.28 39.41 -39.85
N SER A 835 -21.37 39.12 -39.16
CA SER A 835 -21.45 38.99 -37.70
C SER A 835 -20.82 37.67 -37.25
N ASN A 836 -19.52 37.67 -36.95
CA ASN A 836 -18.82 36.49 -36.44
C ASN A 836 -19.12 36.29 -34.93
N ALA A 837 -20.33 35.82 -34.64
CA ALA A 837 -20.79 35.53 -33.28
C ALA A 837 -20.19 34.21 -32.77
N ASN A 838 -19.07 34.30 -32.05
CA ASN A 838 -18.55 33.18 -31.27
C ASN A 838 -19.58 32.74 -30.21
N PRO A 839 -19.87 31.44 -30.06
CA PRO A 839 -20.74 30.96 -29.00
C PRO A 839 -20.07 31.17 -27.63
N VAL A 840 -20.80 31.73 -26.68
CA VAL A 840 -20.35 31.86 -25.28
C VAL A 840 -20.48 30.48 -24.62
N LEU A 841 -19.36 29.77 -24.51
CA LEU A 841 -19.30 28.47 -23.83
C LEU A 841 -19.42 28.64 -22.31
N SER A 842 -20.07 27.68 -21.64
CA SER A 842 -20.00 27.58 -20.17
C SER A 842 -18.60 27.19 -19.70
N ALA A 843 -18.31 27.36 -18.40
CA ALA A 843 -17.01 26.98 -17.84
C ALA A 843 -16.70 25.49 -18.07
N ASN A 844 -17.67 24.60 -17.87
CA ASN A 844 -17.52 23.15 -18.11
C ASN A 844 -17.37 22.83 -19.61
N GLN A 845 -18.06 23.56 -20.50
CA GLN A 845 -17.86 23.43 -21.94
C GLN A 845 -16.45 23.87 -22.38
N ALA A 846 -15.94 24.96 -21.80
CA ALA A 846 -14.57 25.40 -22.04
C ALA A 846 -13.53 24.39 -21.52
N ALA A 847 -13.76 23.77 -20.35
CA ALA A 847 -12.92 22.70 -19.82
C ALA A 847 -12.96 21.44 -20.71
N ALA A 848 -14.16 20.99 -21.13
CA ALA A 848 -14.34 19.87 -22.05
C ALA A 848 -13.65 20.12 -23.41
N LEU A 849 -13.72 21.35 -23.94
CA LEU A 849 -13.04 21.72 -25.17
C LEU A 849 -11.51 21.62 -25.03
N ARG A 850 -10.93 22.02 -23.88
CA ARG A 850 -9.48 21.87 -23.61
C ARG A 850 -9.04 20.41 -23.61
N VAL A 851 -9.85 19.50 -23.05
CA VAL A 851 -9.57 18.05 -23.11
C VAL A 851 -9.53 17.57 -24.55
N LEU A 852 -10.56 17.90 -25.35
CA LEU A 852 -10.61 17.50 -26.76
C LEU A 852 -9.49 18.12 -27.61
N GLN A 853 -9.06 19.35 -27.31
CA GLN A 853 -7.94 20.02 -27.98
C GLN A 853 -6.56 19.41 -27.68
N ARG A 854 -6.44 18.57 -26.64
CA ARG A 854 -5.22 17.82 -26.29
C ARG A 854 -5.14 16.46 -27.02
N LEU A 855 -6.23 15.96 -27.60
CA LEU A 855 -6.28 14.69 -28.35
C LEU A 855 -5.70 14.81 -29.77
N ALA A 856 -5.29 13.69 -30.35
CA ALA A 856 -4.80 13.66 -31.72
C ALA A 856 -5.95 13.88 -32.72
N PRO A 857 -5.73 14.61 -33.85
CA PRO A 857 -6.79 14.84 -34.84
C PRO A 857 -7.44 13.56 -35.38
N ASP A 858 -6.70 12.45 -35.42
CA ASP A 858 -7.20 11.15 -35.89
C ASP A 858 -8.07 10.42 -34.87
N GLU A 859 -8.02 10.78 -33.58
CA GLU A 859 -8.91 10.29 -32.52
C GLU A 859 -10.25 11.06 -32.52
N ILE A 860 -10.22 12.33 -32.95
CA ILE A 860 -11.40 13.21 -33.01
C ILE A 860 -12.17 13.01 -34.33
N LYS A 861 -11.47 12.75 -35.44
CA LYS A 861 -12.07 12.56 -36.79
C LYS A 861 -13.25 11.56 -36.84
N PRO A 862 -13.20 10.36 -36.23
CA PRO A 862 -14.33 9.43 -36.24
C PRO A 862 -15.59 10.02 -35.59
N LEU A 863 -15.41 10.81 -34.52
CA LEU A 863 -16.48 11.48 -33.77
C LEU A 863 -16.99 12.75 -34.47
N ILE A 864 -16.24 13.33 -35.40
CA ILE A 864 -16.73 14.36 -36.32
C ILE A 864 -17.52 13.72 -37.47
N ASN A 865 -16.94 12.68 -38.09
CA ASN A 865 -17.41 12.10 -39.34
C ASN A 865 -18.70 11.27 -39.21
N SER A 866 -19.03 10.78 -38.02
CA SER A 866 -20.31 10.09 -37.75
C SER A 866 -21.52 11.04 -37.66
N GLY A 867 -21.38 12.31 -38.05
CA GLY A 867 -22.42 13.34 -37.91
C GLY A 867 -22.62 13.81 -36.46
N HIS A 868 -21.65 13.50 -35.60
CA HIS A 868 -21.74 13.60 -34.15
C HIS A 868 -21.23 14.93 -33.57
N ILE A 869 -20.85 15.90 -34.40
CA ILE A 869 -20.39 17.23 -34.00
C ILE A 869 -20.96 18.30 -34.93
N ALA A 870 -21.55 19.37 -34.38
CA ALA A 870 -22.10 20.48 -35.17
C ALA A 870 -20.99 21.24 -35.93
N ALA A 871 -21.28 21.70 -37.15
CA ALA A 871 -20.28 22.33 -38.03
C ALA A 871 -19.58 23.56 -37.42
N LYS A 872 -20.27 24.30 -36.53
CA LYS A 872 -19.68 25.39 -35.73
C LYS A 872 -18.55 24.93 -34.80
N LEU A 873 -18.69 23.76 -34.18
CA LEU A 873 -17.70 23.21 -33.24
C LEU A 873 -16.46 22.68 -33.97
N VAL A 874 -16.63 22.17 -35.20
CA VAL A 874 -15.52 21.81 -36.10
C VAL A 874 -14.64 23.03 -36.40
N ALA A 875 -15.22 24.23 -36.49
CA ALA A 875 -14.47 25.48 -36.64
C ALA A 875 -13.74 25.89 -35.33
N THR A 876 -14.25 25.52 -34.15
CA THR A 876 -13.60 25.77 -32.84
C THR A 876 -12.50 24.74 -32.50
N LEU A 877 -12.56 23.56 -33.11
CA LEU A 877 -11.55 22.50 -33.04
C LEU A 877 -10.42 22.67 -34.07
N GLN A 878 -10.55 23.61 -35.02
CA GLN A 878 -9.43 24.03 -35.86
C GLN A 878 -8.39 24.75 -34.97
N PRO A 879 -7.07 24.52 -35.17
CA PRO A 879 -6.06 25.15 -34.34
C PRO A 879 -6.10 26.66 -34.52
N ILE A 880 -6.32 27.39 -33.42
CA ILE A 880 -6.13 28.84 -33.37
C ILE A 880 -4.67 29.12 -33.73
N SER A 881 -4.46 29.50 -34.98
CA SER A 881 -3.13 29.72 -35.55
C SER A 881 -2.63 31.10 -35.16
N GLY A 882 -2.33 31.25 -33.87
CA GLY A 882 -1.87 32.48 -33.23
C GLY A 882 -2.18 32.48 -31.74
N VAL A 883 -1.16 32.68 -30.90
CA VAL A 883 -1.25 32.75 -29.43
C VAL A 883 -1.53 31.40 -28.73
N LEU A 884 -0.55 30.50 -28.77
CA LEU A 884 0.11 29.95 -27.57
C LEU A 884 1.24 29.00 -27.98
N ALA A 885 2.45 29.55 -28.04
CA ALA A 885 3.67 28.77 -28.03
C ALA A 885 4.30 28.86 -26.63
N ALA A 886 4.97 27.78 -26.23
CA ALA A 886 5.68 27.54 -24.96
C ALA A 886 4.87 26.92 -23.80
N THR A 887 5.50 25.89 -23.21
CA THR A 887 5.08 25.07 -22.05
C THR A 887 3.95 24.05 -22.31
N GLU A 888 4.00 22.91 -21.60
CA GLU A 888 3.04 21.78 -21.66
C GLU A 888 2.90 21.04 -23.01
N ARG A 889 4.00 20.43 -23.50
CA ARG A 889 3.99 19.48 -24.63
C ARG A 889 4.75 18.17 -24.36
N ARG A 890 4.71 17.70 -23.13
CA ARG A 890 5.15 16.36 -22.73
C ARG A 890 3.99 15.66 -22.00
N ASP A 891 4.00 14.34 -22.09
CA ASP A 891 3.28 13.37 -21.23
C ASP A 891 1.82 12.95 -21.59
N ILE A 892 1.06 13.66 -22.43
CA ILE A 892 -0.27 13.16 -22.89
C ILE A 892 -0.16 12.10 -24.01
N ALA A 893 0.84 12.20 -24.89
CA ALA A 893 1.00 11.28 -26.04
C ALA A 893 1.36 9.83 -25.66
N SER A 894 1.65 9.56 -24.39
CA SER A 894 1.90 8.22 -23.84
C SER A 894 0.65 7.51 -23.31
N ILE A 895 -0.50 8.21 -23.23
CA ILE A 895 -1.71 7.73 -22.55
C ILE A 895 -2.74 7.11 -23.52
N THR A 896 -2.78 7.53 -24.80
CA THR A 896 -3.87 7.13 -25.73
C THR A 896 -3.73 5.73 -26.36
N GLY A 897 -3.09 4.80 -25.66
CA GLY A 897 -2.73 3.46 -26.11
C GLY A 897 -3.85 2.41 -26.19
N ARG A 898 -5.10 2.79 -26.52
CA ARG A 898 -6.17 1.91 -27.08
C ARG A 898 -7.52 2.66 -27.13
N VAL A 899 -7.96 3.05 -28.34
CA VAL A 899 -9.39 3.21 -28.65
C VAL A 899 -9.86 1.92 -29.30
N VAL A 900 -10.67 1.13 -28.59
CA VAL A 900 -11.43 0.02 -29.20
C VAL A 900 -12.79 0.58 -29.59
N ALA A 901 -13.05 0.69 -30.90
CA ALA A 901 -14.38 1.02 -31.37
C ALA A 901 -15.36 -0.10 -30.99
N SER A 902 -16.53 0.24 -30.45
CA SER A 902 -17.57 -0.75 -30.14
C SER A 902 -17.94 -1.53 -31.41
N PRO A 903 -17.93 -2.87 -31.38
CA PRO A 903 -18.12 -3.66 -32.59
C PRO A 903 -19.58 -3.63 -33.03
N THR A 904 -19.81 -3.54 -34.35
CA THR A 904 -21.14 -3.60 -34.95
C THR A 904 -21.76 -4.97 -34.72
N SER A 905 -22.96 -5.00 -34.11
CA SER A 905 -23.71 -6.24 -33.87
C SER A 905 -24.96 -6.37 -34.76
N LEU A 906 -25.30 -7.61 -35.09
CA LEU A 906 -26.49 -8.01 -35.84
C LEU A 906 -27.25 -9.07 -35.02
N ILE A 907 -28.58 -9.15 -35.14
CA ILE A 907 -29.37 -10.24 -34.57
C ILE A 907 -30.05 -11.00 -35.72
N THR A 908 -29.91 -12.32 -35.75
CA THR A 908 -30.51 -13.15 -36.82
C THR A 908 -32.04 -13.21 -36.67
N GLN A 909 -32.76 -12.99 -37.77
CA GLN A 909 -34.24 -12.88 -37.72
C GLN A 909 -34.95 -14.21 -37.39
N ASN A 910 -34.35 -15.36 -37.74
CA ASN A 910 -34.97 -16.68 -37.58
C ASN A 910 -34.78 -17.26 -36.17
N CYS A 911 -33.61 -17.07 -35.56
CA CYS A 911 -33.24 -17.73 -34.32
C CYS A 911 -32.86 -16.78 -33.17
N GLY A 912 -32.67 -15.49 -33.45
CA GLY A 912 -32.37 -14.47 -32.44
C GLY A 912 -30.95 -14.52 -31.89
N VAL A 913 -30.01 -15.18 -32.60
CA VAL A 913 -28.59 -15.23 -32.25
C VAL A 913 -27.96 -13.87 -32.49
N GLU A 914 -27.28 -13.34 -31.48
CA GLU A 914 -26.48 -12.12 -31.58
C GLU A 914 -25.13 -12.43 -32.23
N LEU A 915 -24.86 -11.75 -33.34
CA LEU A 915 -23.65 -11.85 -34.15
C LEU A 915 -22.82 -10.56 -34.01
N ILE A 916 -21.50 -10.70 -33.89
CA ILE A 916 -20.53 -9.60 -33.84
C ILE A 916 -19.76 -9.56 -35.17
N LEU A 917 -19.63 -8.38 -35.76
CA LEU A 917 -18.77 -8.17 -36.93
C LEU A 917 -17.29 -8.31 -36.52
N ILE A 918 -16.64 -9.35 -37.05
CA ILE A 918 -15.21 -9.58 -36.89
C ILE A 918 -14.50 -8.88 -38.07
N PRO A 919 -13.63 -7.88 -37.81
CA PRO A 919 -12.89 -7.22 -38.88
C PRO A 919 -11.90 -8.20 -39.52
N GLY A 920 -11.69 -8.08 -40.82
CA GLY A 920 -10.68 -8.87 -41.51
C GLY A 920 -9.25 -8.43 -41.16
N GLY A 921 -8.29 -9.35 -41.23
CA GLY A 921 -6.89 -9.08 -40.96
C GLY A 921 -6.04 -10.34 -40.88
N ARG A 922 -4.74 -10.17 -40.66
CA ARG A 922 -3.78 -11.27 -40.58
C ARG A 922 -3.42 -11.62 -39.14
N PHE A 923 -3.19 -12.90 -38.90
CA PHE A 923 -2.66 -13.38 -37.62
C PHE A 923 -1.76 -14.60 -37.78
N MET A 924 -1.05 -14.94 -36.71
CA MET A 924 -0.28 -16.16 -36.59
C MET A 924 -1.16 -17.23 -35.92
N MET A 925 -1.56 -18.24 -36.69
CA MET A 925 -2.35 -19.39 -36.24
C MET A 925 -1.43 -20.47 -35.66
N GLY A 926 -1.88 -21.16 -34.60
CA GLY A 926 -1.11 -22.20 -33.90
C GLY A 926 -0.21 -21.68 -32.77
N SER A 927 0.61 -22.57 -32.20
CA SER A 927 1.45 -22.27 -31.03
C SER A 927 2.91 -21.96 -31.39
N PRO A 928 3.58 -21.05 -30.64
CA PRO A 928 5.02 -20.80 -30.79
C PRO A 928 5.87 -22.04 -30.57
N VAL A 929 7.05 -22.11 -31.20
CA VAL A 929 7.99 -23.23 -31.05
C VAL A 929 8.34 -23.43 -29.56
N GLY A 930 8.08 -24.63 -29.04
CA GLY A 930 8.29 -24.98 -27.63
C GLY A 930 7.07 -24.75 -26.71
N GLU A 931 5.93 -24.32 -27.26
CA GLU A 931 4.66 -24.23 -26.55
C GLU A 931 3.55 -25.02 -27.27
N GLY A 932 2.64 -25.62 -26.53
CA GLY A 932 1.47 -26.32 -27.10
C GLY A 932 1.71 -27.79 -27.39
N ARG A 933 0.94 -28.33 -28.34
CA ARG A 933 0.95 -29.73 -28.77
C ARG A 933 1.40 -29.83 -30.23
N ASP A 934 1.84 -31.01 -30.65
CA ASP A 934 2.33 -31.26 -32.01
C ASP A 934 1.29 -30.93 -33.11
N ASP A 935 0.00 -31.08 -32.79
CA ASP A 935 -1.12 -30.72 -33.67
C ASP A 935 -1.37 -29.21 -33.80
N GLU A 936 -0.70 -28.38 -32.99
CA GLU A 936 -0.77 -26.91 -33.04
C GLU A 936 0.39 -26.29 -33.83
N HIS A 937 1.19 -27.12 -34.51
CA HIS A 937 2.39 -26.73 -35.24
C HIS A 937 2.34 -27.15 -36.72
N PRO A 938 3.09 -26.48 -37.61
CA PRO A 938 3.82 -25.23 -37.40
C PRO A 938 2.86 -24.03 -37.24
N ALA A 939 3.31 -23.01 -36.51
CA ALA A 939 2.63 -21.73 -36.53
C ALA A 939 2.80 -21.06 -37.90
N HIS A 940 1.72 -20.53 -38.48
CA HIS A 940 1.70 -19.96 -39.83
C HIS A 940 0.81 -18.72 -39.93
N GLU A 941 1.10 -17.83 -40.89
CA GLU A 941 0.29 -16.63 -41.14
C GLU A 941 -0.97 -16.99 -41.92
N VAL A 942 -2.12 -16.49 -41.47
CA VAL A 942 -3.43 -16.65 -42.13
C VAL A 942 -4.10 -15.28 -42.33
N ASP A 943 -4.65 -15.05 -43.52
CA ASP A 943 -5.38 -13.83 -43.90
C ASP A 943 -6.89 -14.07 -43.80
N ILE A 944 -7.52 -13.50 -42.78
CA ILE A 944 -8.95 -13.65 -42.46
C ILE A 944 -9.74 -12.53 -43.09
N ARG A 945 -10.79 -12.88 -43.86
CA ARG A 945 -11.76 -11.90 -44.36
C ARG A 945 -12.69 -11.47 -43.24
N GLN A 946 -13.29 -10.27 -43.36
CA GLN A 946 -14.35 -9.85 -42.45
C GLN A 946 -15.55 -10.82 -42.54
N PHE A 947 -16.13 -11.16 -41.38
CA PHE A 947 -17.25 -12.09 -41.23
C PHE A 947 -18.01 -11.77 -39.93
N TYR A 948 -19.18 -12.36 -39.73
CA TYR A 948 -19.93 -12.30 -38.48
C TYR A 948 -19.74 -13.57 -37.66
N LEU A 949 -19.56 -13.46 -36.34
CA LEU A 949 -19.47 -14.59 -35.42
C LEU A 949 -20.39 -14.41 -34.21
N GLY A 950 -21.03 -15.49 -33.77
CA GLY A 950 -21.90 -15.53 -32.61
C GLY A 950 -21.22 -15.03 -31.35
N ARG A 951 -21.82 -14.02 -30.70
CA ARG A 951 -21.32 -13.44 -29.46
C ARG A 951 -21.17 -14.48 -28.34
N TYR A 952 -22.03 -15.50 -28.40
CA TYR A 952 -22.12 -16.64 -27.50
C TYR A 952 -22.16 -17.95 -28.32
N PRO A 953 -21.80 -19.10 -27.73
CA PRO A 953 -22.24 -20.40 -28.24
C PRO A 953 -23.77 -20.45 -28.27
N VAL A 954 -24.34 -21.21 -29.21
CA VAL A 954 -25.79 -21.32 -29.38
C VAL A 954 -26.43 -21.87 -28.10
N THR A 955 -27.46 -21.19 -27.61
CA THR A 955 -28.16 -21.51 -26.38
C THR A 955 -29.32 -22.48 -26.58
N ASN A 956 -29.78 -23.11 -25.50
CA ASN A 956 -30.98 -23.96 -25.55
C ASN A 956 -32.22 -23.20 -26.00
N GLU A 957 -32.37 -21.90 -25.68
CA GLU A 957 -33.51 -21.10 -26.16
C GLU A 957 -33.47 -20.88 -27.67
N GLU A 958 -32.30 -20.55 -28.22
CA GLU A 958 -32.12 -20.37 -29.67
C GLU A 958 -32.32 -21.70 -30.41
N TYR A 959 -31.84 -22.82 -29.85
CA TYR A 959 -32.06 -24.16 -30.39
C TYR A 959 -33.51 -24.65 -30.24
N ALA A 960 -34.24 -24.22 -29.22
CA ALA A 960 -35.66 -24.55 -29.06
C ALA A 960 -36.50 -23.96 -30.21
N ARG A 961 -36.20 -22.72 -30.63
CA ARG A 961 -36.84 -22.08 -31.80
C ARG A 961 -36.59 -22.87 -33.10
N TYR A 962 -35.42 -23.49 -33.25
CA TYR A 962 -35.13 -24.40 -34.37
C TYR A 962 -35.99 -25.66 -34.32
N LEU A 963 -36.13 -26.30 -33.16
CA LEU A 963 -36.96 -27.49 -32.99
C LEU A 963 -38.46 -27.20 -33.17
N GLU A 964 -38.94 -26.04 -32.73
CA GLU A 964 -40.31 -25.57 -32.97
C GLU A 964 -40.60 -25.35 -34.45
N ALA A 965 -39.64 -24.78 -35.20
CA ALA A 965 -39.75 -24.61 -36.65
C ALA A 965 -39.58 -25.93 -37.43
N ASN A 966 -38.90 -26.92 -36.86
CA ASN A 966 -38.53 -28.18 -37.52
C ASN A 966 -38.97 -29.41 -36.68
N PRO A 967 -40.28 -29.69 -36.54
CA PRO A 967 -40.81 -30.70 -35.61
C PRO A 967 -40.44 -32.16 -35.92
N ASN A 968 -39.72 -32.41 -37.02
CA ASN A 968 -39.17 -33.73 -37.37
C ASN A 968 -37.73 -33.94 -36.88
N GLU A 969 -37.04 -32.88 -36.42
CA GLU A 969 -35.71 -32.98 -35.83
C GLU A 969 -35.76 -33.57 -34.43
N LYS A 970 -34.66 -34.21 -34.03
CA LYS A 970 -34.54 -34.83 -32.72
C LYS A 970 -34.06 -33.82 -31.68
N GLN A 971 -34.52 -34.00 -30.45
CA GLN A 971 -33.95 -33.29 -29.31
C GLN A 971 -32.51 -33.76 -29.06
N PRO A 972 -31.57 -32.84 -28.74
CA PRO A 972 -30.19 -33.17 -28.37
C PRO A 972 -30.09 -34.15 -27.20
N ALA A 973 -28.97 -34.88 -27.10
CA ALA A 973 -28.84 -36.01 -26.17
C ALA A 973 -29.04 -35.65 -24.68
N TYR A 974 -28.81 -34.39 -24.28
CA TYR A 974 -28.95 -33.91 -22.91
C TYR A 974 -30.13 -32.93 -22.70
N TRP A 975 -31.05 -32.81 -23.67
CA TRP A 975 -32.15 -31.85 -23.64
C TRP A 975 -33.09 -31.99 -22.42
N ALA A 976 -33.23 -33.21 -21.88
CA ALA A 976 -34.01 -33.48 -20.68
C ALA A 976 -33.23 -33.37 -19.35
N ASP A 977 -31.90 -33.21 -19.41
CA ASP A 977 -31.04 -33.13 -18.21
C ASP A 977 -31.01 -31.71 -17.66
N ARG A 978 -31.46 -31.55 -16.41
CA ARG A 978 -31.54 -30.26 -15.69
C ARG A 978 -30.20 -29.55 -15.51
N ARG A 979 -29.07 -30.26 -15.72
CA ARG A 979 -27.73 -29.67 -15.72
C ARG A 979 -27.41 -28.94 -17.02
N PHE A 980 -28.08 -29.24 -18.13
CA PHE A 980 -27.65 -28.78 -19.45
C PHE A 980 -28.75 -28.09 -20.26
N ASN A 981 -29.98 -27.97 -19.73
CA ASN A 981 -31.17 -27.56 -20.49
C ASN A 981 -31.79 -26.21 -20.08
N GLN A 982 -31.10 -25.38 -19.30
CA GLN A 982 -31.59 -24.03 -18.98
C GLN A 982 -31.51 -23.14 -20.22
N ALA A 983 -32.49 -22.25 -20.41
CA ALA A 983 -32.67 -21.43 -21.63
C ALA A 983 -31.37 -20.75 -22.12
N ARG A 984 -30.62 -20.11 -21.21
CA ARG A 984 -29.37 -19.39 -21.51
C ARG A 984 -28.09 -20.23 -21.42
N GLN A 985 -28.15 -21.51 -21.04
CA GLN A 985 -26.99 -22.41 -21.15
C GLN A 985 -26.72 -22.74 -22.63
N PRO A 986 -25.47 -23.04 -23.02
CA PRO A 986 -25.15 -23.54 -24.35
C PRO A 986 -25.84 -24.89 -24.57
N VAL A 987 -26.36 -25.12 -25.78
CA VAL A 987 -26.91 -26.42 -26.17
C VAL A 987 -25.78 -27.43 -26.33
N VAL A 988 -25.96 -28.65 -25.79
CA VAL A 988 -24.96 -29.72 -25.81
C VAL A 988 -25.55 -31.09 -26.15
N GLY A 989 -24.71 -32.02 -26.59
CA GLY A 989 -25.15 -33.33 -27.10
C GLY A 989 -25.74 -33.26 -28.51
N VAL A 990 -25.33 -32.25 -29.26
CA VAL A 990 -25.63 -32.01 -30.67
C VAL A 990 -24.47 -32.57 -31.50
N ASP A 991 -24.79 -33.40 -32.50
CA ASP A 991 -23.74 -33.91 -33.41
C ASP A 991 -23.35 -32.87 -34.49
N TRP A 992 -22.30 -33.14 -35.26
CA TRP A 992 -21.80 -32.15 -36.22
C TRP A 992 -22.82 -31.85 -37.34
N GLU A 993 -23.63 -32.84 -37.74
CA GLU A 993 -24.64 -32.65 -38.78
C GLU A 993 -25.82 -31.82 -38.26
N GLU A 994 -26.28 -32.07 -37.04
CA GLU A 994 -27.33 -31.27 -36.38
C GLU A 994 -26.89 -29.81 -36.17
N ALA A 995 -25.66 -29.59 -35.70
CA ALA A 995 -25.09 -28.25 -35.55
C ALA A 995 -25.01 -27.53 -36.91
N SER A 996 -24.62 -28.25 -37.97
CA SER A 996 -24.59 -27.72 -39.34
C SER A 996 -25.98 -27.41 -39.88
N ARG A 997 -26.99 -28.26 -39.63
CA ARG A 997 -28.39 -28.02 -40.05
C ARG A 997 -29.00 -26.82 -39.33
N PHE A 998 -28.76 -26.66 -38.02
CA PHE A 998 -29.13 -25.44 -37.31
C PHE A 998 -28.48 -24.21 -37.93
N ALA A 999 -27.17 -24.24 -38.19
CA ALA A 999 -26.45 -23.08 -38.70
C ALA A 999 -26.97 -22.65 -40.08
N GLN A 1000 -27.24 -23.60 -40.98
CA GLN A 1000 -27.85 -23.34 -42.29
C GLN A 1000 -29.26 -22.75 -42.16
N TRP A 1001 -30.11 -23.27 -41.26
CA TRP A 1001 -31.45 -22.73 -41.00
C TRP A 1001 -31.41 -21.32 -40.39
N ALA A 1002 -30.41 -21.03 -39.57
CA ALA A 1002 -30.14 -19.72 -39.01
C ALA A 1002 -29.63 -18.68 -40.03
N GLY A 1003 -29.30 -19.09 -41.27
CA GLY A 1003 -28.78 -18.23 -42.33
C GLY A 1003 -27.25 -18.12 -42.38
N GLY A 1004 -26.53 -19.03 -41.72
CA GLY A 1004 -25.07 -19.05 -41.66
C GLY A 1004 -24.48 -20.46 -41.78
N ARG A 1005 -23.33 -20.66 -41.15
CA ARG A 1005 -22.52 -21.88 -41.16
C ARG A 1005 -21.80 -22.06 -39.81
N LEU A 1006 -21.11 -23.18 -39.64
CA LEU A 1006 -20.11 -23.28 -38.57
C LEU A 1006 -18.89 -22.40 -38.93
N PRO A 1007 -18.21 -21.80 -37.93
CA PRO A 1007 -16.94 -21.10 -38.16
C PRO A 1007 -15.89 -22.05 -38.74
N THR A 1008 -14.97 -21.50 -39.54
CA THR A 1008 -13.72 -22.23 -39.81
C THR A 1008 -12.83 -22.17 -38.58
N GLU A 1009 -11.94 -23.14 -38.43
CA GLU A 1009 -11.00 -23.19 -37.32
C GLU A 1009 -10.11 -21.93 -37.27
N ALA A 1010 -9.72 -21.42 -38.45
CA ALA A 1010 -8.90 -20.23 -38.57
C ALA A 1010 -9.66 -18.96 -38.16
N GLU A 1011 -10.91 -18.82 -38.59
CA GLU A 1011 -11.82 -17.76 -38.15
C GLU A 1011 -12.01 -17.77 -36.63
N TRP A 1012 -12.21 -18.96 -36.07
CA TRP A 1012 -12.40 -19.12 -34.64
C TRP A 1012 -11.14 -18.77 -33.85
N GLU A 1013 -9.95 -19.22 -34.28
CA GLU A 1013 -8.69 -18.90 -33.59
C GLU A 1013 -8.36 -17.40 -33.69
N TYR A 1014 -8.61 -16.78 -34.84
CA TYR A 1014 -8.49 -15.34 -35.02
C TYR A 1014 -9.41 -14.59 -34.06
N ALA A 1015 -10.69 -15.00 -34.01
CA ALA A 1015 -11.71 -14.38 -33.19
C ALA A 1015 -11.43 -14.51 -31.69
N VAL A 1016 -11.02 -15.68 -31.18
CA VAL A 1016 -10.67 -15.82 -29.75
C VAL A 1016 -9.47 -14.95 -29.39
N ARG A 1017 -8.44 -14.91 -30.25
CA ARG A 1017 -7.22 -14.13 -30.01
C ARG A 1017 -7.48 -12.64 -29.94
N ALA A 1018 -8.44 -12.10 -30.70
CA ALA A 1018 -8.81 -10.68 -30.66
C ALA A 1018 -7.59 -9.72 -30.76
N GLY A 1019 -6.65 -10.04 -31.66
CA GLY A 1019 -5.41 -9.30 -31.86
C GLY A 1019 -4.25 -9.62 -30.87
N THR A 1020 -4.42 -10.59 -29.97
CA THR A 1020 -3.35 -11.03 -29.05
C THR A 1020 -2.50 -12.18 -29.61
N THR A 1021 -1.20 -12.13 -29.31
CA THR A 1021 -0.23 -13.21 -29.61
C THR A 1021 0.13 -14.05 -28.37
N SER A 1022 -0.52 -13.78 -27.23
CA SER A 1022 -0.28 -14.47 -25.97
C SER A 1022 -0.92 -15.86 -25.91
N ARG A 1023 -0.48 -16.67 -24.93
CA ARG A 1023 -0.94 -18.04 -24.70
C ARG A 1023 -2.46 -18.13 -24.48
N TYR A 1024 -3.02 -17.16 -23.76
CA TYR A 1024 -4.45 -16.95 -23.57
C TYR A 1024 -4.84 -15.58 -24.15
N PHE A 1025 -6.12 -15.38 -24.51
CA PHE A 1025 -6.56 -14.08 -25.02
C PHE A 1025 -6.53 -12.97 -23.95
N TRP A 1026 -6.57 -13.32 -22.65
CA TRP A 1026 -6.40 -12.39 -21.54
C TRP A 1026 -4.94 -12.18 -21.11
N GLY A 1027 -3.99 -12.98 -21.62
CA GLY A 1027 -2.57 -12.82 -21.30
C GLY A 1027 -1.77 -14.13 -21.27
N LYS A 1028 -0.76 -14.20 -20.40
CA LYS A 1028 0.16 -15.34 -20.28
C LYS A 1028 -0.11 -16.24 -19.08
N SER A 1029 -0.88 -15.78 -18.08
CA SER A 1029 -1.18 -16.53 -16.86
C SER A 1029 -2.48 -17.32 -16.99
N ASP A 1030 -2.50 -18.53 -16.46
CA ASP A 1030 -3.71 -19.34 -16.31
C ASP A 1030 -4.46 -19.02 -15.01
N THR A 1031 -3.85 -18.28 -14.07
CA THR A 1031 -4.45 -17.88 -12.79
C THR A 1031 -5.73 -17.05 -12.92
N ASP A 1032 -5.93 -16.41 -14.07
CA ASP A 1032 -7.02 -15.45 -14.28
C ASP A 1032 -8.20 -16.12 -15.01
N ALA A 1033 -8.08 -17.41 -15.36
CA ALA A 1033 -9.09 -18.18 -16.08
C ALA A 1033 -10.48 -18.17 -15.41
N ASP A 1034 -10.54 -18.01 -14.09
CA ASP A 1034 -11.78 -17.84 -13.33
C ASP A 1034 -12.64 -16.66 -13.82
N GLU A 1035 -12.03 -15.61 -14.34
CA GLU A 1035 -12.73 -14.41 -14.81
C GLU A 1035 -13.27 -14.57 -16.24
N TYR A 1036 -12.57 -15.35 -17.08
CA TYR A 1036 -12.80 -15.46 -18.52
C TYR A 1036 -13.48 -16.76 -18.95
N ALA A 1037 -13.44 -17.81 -18.12
CA ALA A 1037 -13.86 -19.15 -18.50
C ALA A 1037 -14.65 -19.88 -17.40
N TRP A 1038 -15.58 -20.75 -17.81
CA TRP A 1038 -16.12 -21.80 -16.96
C TRP A 1038 -15.27 -23.06 -17.11
N HIS A 1039 -14.58 -23.47 -16.05
CA HIS A 1039 -13.60 -24.55 -16.07
C HIS A 1039 -13.68 -25.40 -14.79
N TYR A 1040 -12.87 -26.45 -14.68
CA TYR A 1040 -13.03 -27.53 -13.69
C TYR A 1040 -13.24 -27.04 -12.25
N ALA A 1041 -12.49 -26.04 -11.79
CA ALA A 1041 -12.54 -25.60 -10.39
C ALA A 1041 -13.87 -24.94 -9.97
N HIS A 1042 -14.61 -24.34 -10.93
CA HIS A 1042 -15.78 -23.51 -10.64
C HIS A 1042 -17.03 -23.85 -11.46
N SER A 1043 -16.95 -24.81 -12.37
CA SER A 1043 -18.09 -25.26 -13.19
C SER A 1043 -19.12 -26.09 -12.44
N GLN A 1044 -18.83 -26.61 -11.24
CA GLN A 1044 -19.74 -27.48 -10.47
C GLN A 1044 -20.22 -28.71 -11.25
N ASN A 1045 -19.42 -29.18 -12.21
CA ASN A 1045 -19.72 -30.28 -13.14
C ASN A 1045 -20.95 -30.07 -14.05
N THR A 1046 -21.14 -28.84 -14.54
CA THR A 1046 -22.27 -28.43 -15.39
C THR A 1046 -21.86 -27.31 -16.36
N THR A 1047 -22.61 -27.13 -17.46
CA THR A 1047 -22.54 -25.90 -18.27
C THR A 1047 -23.17 -24.74 -17.48
N HIS A 1048 -22.87 -23.51 -17.89
CA HIS A 1048 -23.39 -22.29 -17.25
C HIS A 1048 -24.02 -21.35 -18.28
N PRO A 1049 -24.91 -20.42 -17.86
CA PRO A 1049 -25.46 -19.41 -18.76
C PRO A 1049 -24.36 -18.63 -19.50
N VAL A 1050 -24.55 -18.45 -20.81
CA VAL A 1050 -23.59 -17.75 -21.67
C VAL A 1050 -23.53 -16.26 -21.36
N GLY A 1051 -22.33 -15.68 -21.46
CA GLY A 1051 -22.06 -14.27 -21.22
C GLY A 1051 -21.82 -13.87 -19.77
N VAL A 1052 -21.76 -14.84 -18.84
CA VAL A 1052 -21.49 -14.56 -17.41
C VAL A 1052 -19.99 -14.31 -17.14
N LYS A 1053 -19.10 -14.86 -17.98
CA LYS A 1053 -17.65 -14.61 -17.90
C LYS A 1053 -17.24 -13.43 -18.78
N ARG A 1054 -16.09 -12.82 -18.47
CA ARG A 1054 -15.56 -11.68 -19.22
C ARG A 1054 -15.34 -12.04 -20.70
N PRO A 1055 -15.70 -11.15 -21.65
CA PRO A 1055 -15.42 -11.37 -23.06
C PRO A 1055 -13.94 -11.17 -23.37
N ASN A 1056 -13.54 -11.52 -24.59
CA ASN A 1056 -12.29 -11.05 -25.17
C ASN A 1056 -12.41 -9.60 -25.67
N ALA A 1057 -11.30 -9.04 -26.20
CA ALA A 1057 -11.21 -7.63 -26.57
C ALA A 1057 -12.15 -7.17 -27.71
N ILE A 1058 -12.85 -8.09 -28.39
CA ILE A 1058 -13.86 -7.80 -29.41
C ILE A 1058 -15.28 -8.19 -28.99
N GLY A 1059 -15.52 -8.44 -27.69
CA GLY A 1059 -16.87 -8.63 -27.13
C GLY A 1059 -17.43 -10.06 -27.23
N LEU A 1060 -16.64 -11.04 -27.70
CA LEU A 1060 -17.05 -12.44 -27.74
C LEU A 1060 -16.89 -13.09 -26.37
N HIS A 1061 -17.90 -13.83 -25.92
CA HIS A 1061 -17.92 -14.53 -24.63
C HIS A 1061 -17.84 -16.04 -24.82
N ASP A 1062 -17.46 -16.73 -23.73
CA ASP A 1062 -17.35 -18.19 -23.63
C ASP A 1062 -16.48 -18.80 -24.76
N MET A 1063 -15.51 -18.03 -25.30
CA MET A 1063 -14.60 -18.51 -26.34
C MET A 1063 -13.62 -19.57 -25.80
N VAL A 1064 -13.39 -19.64 -24.50
CA VAL A 1064 -12.80 -20.81 -23.85
C VAL A 1064 -13.50 -21.03 -22.52
N GLY A 1065 -13.58 -22.28 -22.07
CA GLY A 1065 -14.47 -22.66 -20.99
C GLY A 1065 -15.89 -22.93 -21.47
N ASN A 1066 -16.73 -23.40 -20.55
CA ASN A 1066 -18.12 -23.80 -20.78
C ASN A 1066 -18.22 -25.03 -21.70
N VAL A 1067 -18.01 -24.91 -23.01
CA VAL A 1067 -18.11 -26.03 -23.96
C VAL A 1067 -16.95 -26.06 -24.96
N TRP A 1068 -16.71 -27.23 -25.54
CA TRP A 1068 -16.11 -27.34 -26.87
C TRP A 1068 -17.12 -26.88 -27.92
N GLU A 1069 -16.63 -26.34 -29.03
CA GLU A 1069 -17.45 -25.89 -30.16
C GLU A 1069 -17.07 -26.62 -31.45
N TRP A 1070 -18.06 -27.21 -32.14
CA TRP A 1070 -17.89 -27.74 -33.49
C TRP A 1070 -17.45 -26.67 -34.50
N GLN A 1071 -16.43 -27.00 -35.30
CA GLN A 1071 -15.96 -26.20 -36.42
C GLN A 1071 -16.35 -26.85 -37.76
N GLN A 1072 -16.21 -26.12 -38.86
CA GLN A 1072 -16.40 -26.67 -40.20
C GLN A 1072 -15.32 -27.72 -40.55
N ASP A 1073 -14.07 -27.47 -40.17
CA ASP A 1073 -12.86 -28.17 -40.62
C ASP A 1073 -12.80 -29.67 -40.29
N ARG A 1074 -12.17 -30.45 -41.17
CA ARG A 1074 -11.77 -31.83 -40.86
C ARG A 1074 -10.50 -31.84 -40.02
N TRP A 1075 -10.36 -32.88 -39.20
CA TRP A 1075 -9.17 -33.04 -38.39
C TRP A 1075 -7.91 -33.35 -39.21
N HIS A 1076 -6.82 -32.64 -38.88
CA HIS A 1076 -5.46 -32.88 -39.34
C HIS A 1076 -4.51 -32.86 -38.14
N ASP A 1077 -3.54 -33.77 -38.07
CA ASP A 1077 -2.62 -33.91 -36.92
C ASP A 1077 -1.49 -32.85 -36.87
N ASN A 1078 -1.53 -31.81 -37.71
CA ASN A 1078 -0.60 -30.66 -37.76
C ASN A 1078 -1.15 -29.58 -38.73
N TYR A 1079 -0.37 -28.53 -38.98
CA TYR A 1079 -0.68 -27.41 -39.89
C TYR A 1079 0.24 -27.29 -41.13
N HIS A 1080 1.00 -28.32 -41.51
CA HIS A 1080 2.05 -28.16 -42.54
C HIS A 1080 1.53 -27.71 -43.92
N ASP A 1081 0.32 -28.13 -44.29
CA ASP A 1081 -0.34 -27.81 -45.56
C ASP A 1081 -1.66 -27.03 -45.33
N ALA A 1082 -1.78 -26.32 -44.20
CA ALA A 1082 -3.01 -25.61 -43.80
C ALA A 1082 -3.36 -24.42 -44.73
N PRO A 1083 -4.65 -24.14 -44.99
CA PRO A 1083 -5.07 -22.97 -45.78
C PRO A 1083 -4.70 -21.63 -45.13
N GLY A 1084 -3.92 -20.81 -45.85
CA GLY A 1084 -3.50 -19.48 -45.40
C GLY A 1084 -4.52 -18.35 -45.64
N ASP A 1085 -5.74 -18.65 -46.07
CA ASP A 1085 -6.77 -17.66 -46.48
C ASP A 1085 -8.07 -17.71 -45.65
N GLY A 1086 -8.03 -18.40 -44.51
CA GLY A 1086 -9.16 -18.56 -43.59
C GLY A 1086 -10.21 -19.60 -44.01
N SER A 1087 -10.05 -20.23 -45.18
CA SER A 1087 -10.97 -21.28 -45.64
C SER A 1087 -10.87 -22.58 -44.81
N ALA A 1088 -11.98 -23.31 -44.71
CA ALA A 1088 -12.03 -24.55 -43.93
C ALA A 1088 -11.23 -25.67 -44.59
N TRP A 1089 -10.44 -26.39 -43.78
CA TRP A 1089 -9.58 -27.47 -44.23
C TRP A 1089 -10.37 -28.80 -44.35
N GLU A 1090 -10.86 -29.09 -45.56
CA GLU A 1090 -11.84 -30.15 -45.83
C GLU A 1090 -11.29 -31.47 -46.41
N ASP A 1091 -9.98 -31.59 -46.69
CA ASP A 1091 -9.38 -32.81 -47.29
C ASP A 1091 -8.85 -33.84 -46.25
N GLY A 1092 -9.10 -33.58 -44.97
CA GLY A 1092 -8.71 -34.45 -43.86
C GLY A 1092 -9.29 -35.86 -43.91
N LYS A 1093 -8.52 -36.83 -43.41
CA LYS A 1093 -8.87 -38.27 -43.51
C LYS A 1093 -9.74 -38.73 -42.35
N GLY A 1094 -10.88 -39.33 -42.68
CA GLY A 1094 -11.81 -39.94 -41.72
C GLY A 1094 -13.02 -39.07 -41.37
N SER A 1095 -13.76 -39.48 -40.35
CA SER A 1095 -15.02 -38.89 -39.86
C SER A 1095 -14.82 -37.82 -38.78
N ARG A 1096 -13.61 -37.33 -38.57
CA ARG A 1096 -13.31 -36.40 -37.45
C ARG A 1096 -13.35 -34.95 -37.89
N ARG A 1097 -14.03 -34.15 -37.08
CA ARG A 1097 -14.11 -32.69 -37.23
C ARG A 1097 -13.32 -32.03 -36.10
N VAL A 1098 -12.84 -30.82 -36.38
CA VAL A 1098 -12.16 -30.00 -35.37
C VAL A 1098 -13.20 -29.51 -34.35
N ILE A 1099 -12.78 -29.48 -33.08
CA ILE A 1099 -13.47 -28.76 -32.02
C ILE A 1099 -12.52 -27.74 -31.37
N ARG A 1100 -13.05 -26.56 -31.03
CA ARG A 1100 -12.31 -25.42 -30.46
C ARG A 1100 -12.92 -24.88 -29.18
N GLY A 1101 -12.12 -24.19 -28.38
CA GLY A 1101 -12.48 -23.72 -27.04
C GLY A 1101 -11.87 -24.60 -25.94
N GLY A 1102 -12.71 -25.03 -25.01
CA GLY A 1102 -12.32 -25.94 -23.94
C GLY A 1102 -13.47 -26.08 -22.96
N PRO A 1103 -13.93 -27.30 -22.63
CA PRO A 1103 -15.18 -27.49 -21.89
C PRO A 1103 -15.02 -27.21 -20.40
N TRP A 1104 -16.15 -27.17 -19.70
CA TRP A 1104 -16.25 -26.94 -18.25
C TRP A 1104 -15.49 -27.94 -17.35
N VAL A 1105 -14.94 -29.03 -17.90
CA VAL A 1105 -14.04 -30.00 -17.23
C VAL A 1105 -12.55 -29.70 -17.39
N PHE A 1106 -12.14 -28.71 -18.16
CA PHE A 1106 -10.71 -28.44 -18.39
C PHE A 1106 -10.07 -27.73 -17.21
N GLU A 1107 -8.80 -28.06 -16.95
CA GLU A 1107 -7.93 -27.28 -16.08
C GLU A 1107 -7.47 -26.00 -16.82
N PRO A 1108 -7.25 -24.87 -16.13
CA PRO A 1108 -6.86 -23.58 -16.72
C PRO A 1108 -5.72 -23.65 -17.76
N GLY A 1109 -4.70 -24.47 -17.52
CA GLY A 1109 -3.55 -24.64 -18.42
C GLY A 1109 -3.89 -25.16 -19.84
N TYR A 1110 -5.09 -25.71 -20.05
CA TYR A 1110 -5.56 -26.18 -21.37
C TYR A 1110 -6.38 -25.14 -22.14
N LEU A 1111 -6.78 -24.02 -21.53
CA LEU A 1111 -7.68 -23.01 -22.10
C LEU A 1111 -6.99 -22.02 -23.06
N ARG A 1112 -5.90 -22.44 -23.70
CA ARG A 1112 -5.06 -21.61 -24.58
C ARG A 1112 -5.78 -21.32 -25.89
N SER A 1113 -5.55 -20.14 -26.48
CA SER A 1113 -6.21 -19.72 -27.72
C SER A 1113 -5.95 -20.69 -28.89
N ALA A 1114 -4.78 -21.31 -28.92
CA ALA A 1114 -4.36 -22.29 -29.92
C ALA A 1114 -4.79 -23.73 -29.64
N THR A 1115 -5.41 -24.05 -28.49
CA THR A 1115 -5.77 -25.43 -28.15
C THR A 1115 -6.77 -25.98 -29.16
N ARG A 1116 -6.40 -27.11 -29.77
CA ARG A 1116 -7.25 -27.88 -30.69
C ARG A 1116 -7.79 -29.15 -30.03
N GLY A 1117 -8.92 -29.62 -30.53
CA GLY A 1117 -9.44 -30.95 -30.25
C GLY A 1117 -10.09 -31.55 -31.48
N ARG A 1118 -10.46 -32.83 -31.38
CA ARG A 1118 -11.22 -33.56 -32.39
C ARG A 1118 -12.27 -34.44 -31.76
N ASP A 1119 -13.37 -34.63 -32.47
CA ASP A 1119 -14.33 -35.67 -32.17
C ASP A 1119 -14.92 -36.24 -33.47
N ASP A 1120 -15.50 -37.44 -33.40
CA ASP A 1120 -16.14 -38.12 -34.53
C ASP A 1120 -17.50 -37.46 -34.83
N THR A 1121 -17.90 -37.33 -36.10
CA THR A 1121 -19.07 -36.51 -36.53
C THR A 1121 -20.41 -36.86 -35.87
N ASP A 1122 -20.56 -38.10 -35.37
CA ASP A 1122 -21.74 -38.63 -34.69
C ASP A 1122 -21.66 -38.53 -33.15
N SER A 1123 -20.58 -37.95 -32.61
CA SER A 1123 -20.39 -37.74 -31.17
C SER A 1123 -21.41 -36.76 -30.58
N ARG A 1124 -21.96 -37.13 -29.43
CA ARG A 1124 -23.00 -36.37 -28.70
C ARG A 1124 -22.62 -36.26 -27.24
N SER A 1125 -21.70 -35.34 -26.96
CA SER A 1125 -21.12 -35.12 -25.62
C SER A 1125 -21.78 -33.94 -24.89
N SER A 1126 -21.95 -34.04 -23.57
CA SER A 1126 -22.39 -32.92 -22.71
C SER A 1126 -21.33 -31.84 -22.52
N LEU A 1127 -20.15 -32.04 -23.11
CA LEU A 1127 -19.05 -31.09 -23.18
C LEU A 1127 -19.02 -30.31 -24.50
N LEU A 1128 -19.90 -30.63 -25.46
CA LEU A 1128 -19.76 -30.22 -26.86
C LEU A 1128 -21.04 -29.55 -27.37
N GLY A 1129 -20.90 -28.29 -27.76
CA GLY A 1129 -21.90 -27.44 -28.42
C GLY A 1129 -21.30 -26.84 -29.70
N PHE A 1130 -21.77 -25.65 -30.08
CA PHE A 1130 -21.30 -24.95 -31.29
C PHE A 1130 -21.68 -23.46 -31.28
N ARG A 1131 -21.18 -22.71 -32.26
CA ARG A 1131 -21.38 -21.27 -32.45
C ARG A 1131 -21.71 -20.98 -33.91
N LEU A 1132 -22.49 -19.93 -34.18
CA LEU A 1132 -22.88 -19.54 -35.54
C LEU A 1132 -21.85 -18.58 -36.15
N ALA A 1133 -21.44 -18.81 -37.39
CA ALA A 1133 -20.73 -17.85 -38.23
C ALA A 1133 -21.58 -17.49 -39.46
N GLN A 1134 -21.41 -16.28 -40.00
CA GLN A 1134 -22.13 -15.82 -41.18
C GLN A 1134 -21.24 -14.90 -42.03
N ASP A 1135 -21.22 -15.11 -43.35
CA ASP A 1135 -20.53 -14.24 -44.31
C ASP A 1135 -21.31 -12.92 -44.53
N LEU A 1136 -20.64 -11.85 -44.97
CA LEU A 1136 -21.25 -10.50 -45.18
C LEU A 1136 -22.14 -10.41 -46.42
#